data_AF-Q4SII5-F1
#
_entry.id   AF-Q4SII5-F1
#
_cell.length_a   1.000
_cell.length_b   1.000
_cell.length_c   1.000
_cell.angle_alpha   90.00
_cell.angle_beta   90.00
_cell.angle_gamma   90.00
#
_symmetry.space_group_name_H-M   'P 1'
#
loop_
_entity.id
_entity.type
_entity.pdbx_description
1 polymer ?
#
loop_
_entity_poly.entity_id
_entity_poly.type
_entity_poly.pdbx_seq_one_letter_code
_entity_poly.pdbx_strand_id
1 'polypeptide(L)'
;MAAAAKNKGKGKSPAKARSPLMIDGLSKEEMSEEQMEEHVARLQKELERAKKERNYSQLERDKMYSLMENTQREIEKVKAEQKNTNERMEEDERSHRAKIKEGNYHTCDPPQVYKQKVKHVLCEHQNLMSELEAKAAASAEATQKEQEVIEAEIRAEKEAITVDLQDVESEKLALEIELQKHNEEVTKVKDIGKQQHADVLAKYEEKMVLTPQELENIRKTQISERQQYWDNQMAALKDEHSRAVTEWDVVIARIKQDADLNLSLKAQIKDLKMKQRENKTEVTQVLLENKYFDEALSKLEKKITETEKKTKTFISEMFSGNTVEQMRTQTLEDLKSKTEALEQEVWKLEQQRDELQRTLNQKLQEVQQEGNEKILPLENEVKTLSERLETTQAQVASATSASNADPAALDDLLKDVEEQLDTANNTIRMLQMEKAERSEAREDFPSFGAKLGAPGVAEEDLVRSVEGLTPPKNKGKGKKPAKARSPVLINGLTKEEMSKEQMEDHAAQLREELDREREERNYFQLERDKMYSFMEIARRELEEVKAELRITDKVIEENERRHQCELKVYKQKVKHVLCEHQNLMSELEAKAAASAEATQKEQEVIEAEIRAEKEAITVDLQDVESEKLALEILLNTVEQMRTQTLEDLKSKTEALEQEVWKLEQQRDELQRTLNQKLQEVQQEGNEKILPLENEVKTLSERLETTQAQVASATSASNADPAALDDLLKDVEEQLDTANNTIRMLQMEKAERSEAREDLQMFVSRPKPAIAKEEFVRSVESLT
;
A
#
# COMPACT_ATOMS: atom_id res chain seq x y z
N MET A 1 -49.64 33.98 35.24
CA MET A 1 -50.95 33.53 34.71
C MET A 1 -51.12 32.04 34.98
N ALA A 2 -52.36 31.54 35.05
CA ALA A 2 -52.64 30.12 35.27
C ALA A 2 -53.29 29.48 34.02
N ALA A 3 -52.70 28.41 33.52
CA ALA A 3 -53.28 27.47 32.55
C ALA A 3 -52.61 26.09 32.76
N ALA A 4 -53.14 25.27 33.67
CA ALA A 4 -54.20 24.30 33.38
C ALA A 4 -53.72 23.07 32.58
N ALA A 5 -52.86 22.25 33.20
CA ALA A 5 -52.50 20.95 32.65
C ALA A 5 -53.70 19.98 32.63
N LYS A 6 -54.00 19.38 31.48
CA LYS A 6 -54.93 18.24 31.35
C LYS A 6 -54.63 17.44 30.07
N ASN A 7 -53.91 16.32 30.20
CA ASN A 7 -54.17 15.17 29.34
C ASN A 7 -53.94 13.86 30.12
N LYS A 8 -54.93 12.97 30.13
CA LYS A 8 -54.92 11.70 30.88
C LYS A 8 -54.68 10.51 29.94
N GLY A 9 -53.46 10.35 29.47
CA GLY A 9 -53.06 9.17 28.68
C GLY A 9 -52.90 7.91 29.53
N LYS A 10 -54.00 7.23 29.91
CA LYS A 10 -53.95 5.90 30.57
C LYS A 10 -53.60 4.78 29.57
N GLY A 11 -52.42 4.85 28.96
CA GLY A 11 -51.89 3.78 28.12
C GLY A 11 -51.30 2.64 28.95
N LYS A 12 -52.06 1.58 29.21
CA LYS A 12 -51.48 0.29 29.63
C LYS A 12 -50.78 -0.33 28.41
N SER A 13 -49.51 0.00 28.21
CA SER A 13 -48.66 -0.75 27.28
C SER A 13 -48.48 -2.18 27.81
N PRO A 14 -48.53 -3.24 26.98
CA PRO A 14 -48.32 -4.60 27.44
C PRO A 14 -46.90 -4.77 27.99
N ALA A 15 -46.73 -5.69 28.93
CA ALA A 15 -45.43 -6.03 29.49
C ALA A 15 -44.58 -6.75 28.42
N LYS A 16 -43.90 -5.96 27.58
CA LYS A 16 -42.91 -6.47 26.62
C LYS A 16 -41.84 -7.20 27.41
N ALA A 17 -41.74 -8.52 27.20
CA ALA A 17 -40.75 -9.35 27.87
C ALA A 17 -39.37 -8.69 27.70
N ARG A 18 -38.66 -8.47 28.81
CA ARG A 18 -37.29 -7.98 28.73
C ARG A 18 -36.46 -9.08 28.08
N SER A 19 -35.90 -8.78 26.91
CA SER A 19 -34.79 -9.54 26.36
C SER A 19 -33.71 -9.70 27.45
N PRO A 20 -32.97 -10.82 27.48
CA PRO A 20 -31.78 -10.92 28.31
C PRO A 20 -30.89 -9.70 28.11
N LEU A 21 -30.35 -9.18 29.20
CA LEU A 21 -29.57 -7.94 29.19
C LEU A 21 -28.16 -8.28 28.72
N MET A 22 -27.99 -8.34 27.39
CA MET A 22 -26.75 -8.75 26.74
C MET A 22 -25.63 -7.76 27.07
N ILE A 23 -24.50 -8.27 27.53
CA ILE A 23 -23.29 -7.53 27.89
C ILE A 23 -22.17 -8.02 26.97
N ASP A 24 -21.56 -7.11 26.21
CA ASP A 24 -20.55 -7.41 25.17
C ASP A 24 -20.92 -8.56 24.21
N GLY A 25 -22.22 -8.81 24.02
CA GLY A 25 -22.79 -9.86 23.16
C GLY A 25 -23.18 -11.17 23.86
N LEU A 26 -22.83 -11.36 25.14
CA LEU A 26 -23.16 -12.54 25.94
C LEU A 26 -24.34 -12.29 26.87
N SER A 27 -25.08 -13.35 27.24
CA SER A 27 -26.07 -13.27 28.31
C SER A 27 -25.39 -13.34 29.70
N LYS A 28 -26.12 -12.89 30.73
CA LYS A 28 -25.63 -12.90 32.12
C LYS A 28 -25.36 -14.33 32.66
N GLU A 29 -25.87 -15.35 32.00
CA GLU A 29 -25.69 -16.76 32.38
C GLU A 29 -24.48 -17.41 31.69
N GLU A 30 -23.79 -16.70 30.79
CA GLU A 30 -22.65 -17.19 29.99
C GLU A 30 -21.30 -16.55 30.37
N MET A 31 -21.29 -15.45 31.15
CA MET A 31 -20.05 -14.79 31.58
C MET A 31 -19.47 -15.44 32.85
N SER A 32 -18.15 -15.56 32.92
CA SER A 32 -17.47 -16.01 34.15
C SER A 32 -17.61 -14.99 35.29
N GLU A 33 -17.35 -15.44 36.53
CA GLU A 33 -17.36 -14.57 37.71
C GLU A 33 -16.33 -13.42 37.58
N GLU A 34 -15.13 -13.73 37.09
CA GLU A 34 -14.07 -12.77 36.78
C GLU A 34 -14.46 -11.76 35.67
N GLN A 35 -15.18 -12.21 34.63
CA GLN A 35 -15.72 -11.33 33.59
C GLN A 35 -16.84 -10.42 34.13
N MET A 36 -17.67 -10.91 35.06
CA MET A 36 -18.66 -10.08 35.75
C MET A 36 -17.99 -9.04 36.67
N GLU A 37 -16.96 -9.40 37.42
CA GLU A 37 -16.21 -8.44 38.24
C GLU A 37 -15.52 -7.36 37.39
N GLU A 38 -14.86 -7.73 36.30
CA GLU A 38 -14.22 -6.75 35.41
C GLU A 38 -15.26 -5.79 34.78
N HIS A 39 -16.39 -6.31 34.32
CA HIS A 39 -17.47 -5.47 33.77
C HIS A 39 -18.09 -4.55 34.85
N VAL A 40 -18.26 -5.02 36.09
CA VAL A 40 -18.69 -4.17 37.22
C VAL A 40 -17.65 -3.08 37.51
N ALA A 41 -16.35 -3.40 37.48
CA ALA A 41 -15.28 -2.42 37.64
C ALA A 41 -15.24 -1.39 36.50
N ARG A 42 -15.48 -1.80 35.25
CA ARG A 42 -15.66 -0.90 34.09
C ARG A 42 -16.82 0.07 34.32
N LEU A 43 -18.00 -0.43 34.68
CA LEU A 43 -19.18 0.40 34.97
C LEU A 43 -18.98 1.35 36.16
N GLN A 44 -18.29 0.93 37.23
CA GLN A 44 -17.95 1.82 38.36
C GLN A 44 -17.02 2.95 37.93
N LYS A 45 -16.01 2.64 37.11
CA LYS A 45 -15.06 3.63 36.57
C LYS A 45 -15.74 4.63 35.62
N GLU A 46 -16.73 4.21 34.87
CA GLU A 46 -17.57 5.07 34.02
C GLU A 46 -18.54 5.93 34.84
N LEU A 47 -19.16 5.37 35.87
CA LEU A 47 -20.01 6.12 36.80
C LEU A 47 -19.23 7.25 37.50
N GLU A 48 -17.98 7.00 37.92
CA GLU A 48 -17.13 8.05 38.50
C GLU A 48 -16.63 9.09 37.48
N ARG A 49 -16.43 8.71 36.21
CA ARG A 49 -16.19 9.70 35.13
C ARG A 49 -17.42 10.60 34.94
N ALA A 50 -18.60 10.01 34.78
CA ALA A 50 -19.86 10.74 34.58
C ALA A 50 -20.22 11.65 35.76
N LYS A 51 -19.89 11.26 37.00
CA LYS A 51 -19.99 12.13 38.19
C LYS A 51 -19.07 13.35 38.10
N LYS A 52 -17.80 13.15 37.73
CA LYS A 52 -16.82 14.24 37.59
C LYS A 52 -17.21 15.20 36.48
N GLU A 53 -17.62 14.67 35.33
CA GLU A 53 -18.12 15.44 34.18
C GLU A 53 -19.36 16.25 34.54
N ARG A 54 -20.35 15.64 35.20
CA ARG A 54 -21.54 16.35 35.71
C ARG A 54 -21.20 17.47 36.70
N ASN A 55 -20.21 17.27 37.57
CA ASN A 55 -19.74 18.30 38.50
C ASN A 55 -18.99 19.43 37.78
N TYR A 56 -18.22 19.10 36.73
CA TYR A 56 -17.54 20.08 35.88
C TYR A 56 -18.55 20.95 35.11
N SER A 57 -19.54 20.35 34.44
CA SER A 57 -20.63 21.08 33.77
C SER A 57 -21.57 21.81 34.75
N GLN A 58 -21.59 21.45 36.03
CA GLN A 58 -22.23 22.27 37.06
C GLN A 58 -21.41 23.54 37.32
N LEU A 59 -20.11 23.40 37.58
CA LEU A 59 -19.20 24.52 37.83
C LEU A 59 -19.11 25.51 36.66
N GLU A 60 -19.18 25.03 35.41
CA GLU A 60 -19.25 25.90 34.23
C GLU A 60 -20.56 26.70 34.16
N ARG A 61 -21.70 26.09 34.51
CA ARG A 61 -22.98 26.81 34.59
C ARG A 61 -22.98 27.83 35.72
N ASP A 62 -22.42 27.50 36.88
CA ASP A 62 -22.36 28.42 38.03
C ASP A 62 -21.46 29.63 37.73
N LYS A 63 -20.33 29.42 37.03
CA LYS A 63 -19.51 30.51 36.47
C LYS A 63 -20.28 31.36 35.46
N MET A 64 -21.03 30.74 34.55
CA MET A 64 -21.83 31.44 33.54
C MET A 64 -22.92 32.31 34.18
N TYR A 65 -23.63 31.81 35.21
CA TYR A 65 -24.61 32.58 35.96
C TYR A 65 -23.97 33.76 36.69
N SER A 66 -22.82 33.57 37.36
CA SER A 66 -22.10 34.66 38.03
C SER A 66 -21.62 35.74 37.06
N LEU A 67 -21.13 35.36 35.88
CA LEU A 67 -20.71 36.31 34.84
C LEU A 67 -21.90 37.10 34.29
N MET A 68 -23.04 36.43 34.05
CA MET A 68 -24.28 37.07 33.62
C MET A 68 -24.85 38.04 34.68
N GLU A 69 -24.79 37.68 35.97
CA GLU A 69 -25.23 38.56 37.04
C GLU A 69 -24.35 39.81 37.17
N ASN A 70 -23.03 39.66 36.97
CA ASN A 70 -22.11 40.79 36.94
C ASN A 70 -22.39 41.72 35.75
N THR A 71 -22.52 41.19 34.52
CA THR A 71 -22.82 42.03 33.35
C THR A 71 -24.16 42.74 33.45
N GLN A 72 -25.18 42.10 34.06
CA GLN A 72 -26.46 42.76 34.37
C GLN A 72 -26.27 43.93 35.35
N ARG A 73 -25.42 43.77 36.38
CA ARG A 73 -25.12 44.82 37.37
C ARG A 73 -24.34 45.99 36.76
N GLU A 74 -23.39 45.71 35.87
CA GLU A 74 -22.72 46.72 35.04
C GLU A 74 -23.72 47.51 34.18
N ILE A 75 -24.64 46.81 33.49
CA ILE A 75 -25.68 47.43 32.65
C ILE A 75 -26.61 48.33 33.47
N GLU A 76 -26.97 47.94 34.69
CA GLU A 76 -27.79 48.75 35.60
C GLU A 76 -27.03 49.98 36.11
N LYS A 77 -25.73 49.86 36.39
CA LYS A 77 -24.86 50.99 36.77
C LYS A 77 -24.73 52.01 35.63
N VAL A 78 -24.47 51.58 34.39
CA VAL A 78 -24.40 52.46 33.21
C VAL A 78 -25.74 53.15 32.95
N LYS A 79 -26.88 52.47 33.13
CA LYS A 79 -28.22 53.08 33.03
C LYS A 79 -28.47 54.15 34.10
N ALA A 80 -27.98 53.97 35.32
CA ALA A 80 -28.08 54.96 36.37
C ALA A 80 -27.20 56.20 36.07
N GLU A 81 -25.98 55.98 35.57
CA GLU A 81 -25.08 57.06 35.14
C GLU A 81 -25.68 57.87 33.98
N GLN A 82 -26.23 57.20 32.96
CA GLN A 82 -26.88 57.84 31.82
C GLN A 82 -28.16 58.61 32.22
N LYS A 83 -28.91 58.13 33.22
CA LYS A 83 -30.04 58.87 33.80
C LYS A 83 -29.57 60.16 34.47
N ASN A 84 -28.52 60.10 35.28
CA ASN A 84 -27.97 61.28 35.96
C ASN A 84 -27.42 62.32 34.96
N THR A 85 -26.82 61.90 33.84
CA THR A 85 -26.37 62.83 32.80
C THR A 85 -27.54 63.50 32.07
N ASN A 86 -28.64 62.79 31.79
CA ASN A 86 -29.84 63.40 31.21
C ASN A 86 -30.49 64.41 32.17
N GLU A 87 -30.65 64.05 33.45
CA GLU A 87 -31.20 64.97 34.46
C GLU A 87 -30.35 66.25 34.58
N ARG A 88 -29.01 66.13 34.46
CA ARG A 88 -28.10 67.28 34.42
C ARG A 88 -28.24 68.13 33.16
N MET A 89 -28.36 67.51 31.97
CA MET A 89 -28.61 68.27 30.73
C MET A 89 -29.97 68.98 30.75
N GLU A 90 -31.02 68.37 31.33
CA GLU A 90 -32.30 69.05 31.53
C GLU A 90 -32.22 70.21 32.53
N GLU A 91 -31.33 70.14 33.52
CA GLU A 91 -31.04 71.21 34.47
C GLU A 91 -30.31 72.39 33.79
N ASP A 92 -29.28 72.08 32.99
CA ASP A 92 -28.52 73.08 32.22
C ASP A 92 -29.37 73.70 31.09
N GLU A 93 -30.25 72.94 30.43
CA GLU A 93 -31.26 73.48 29.53
C GLU A 93 -32.26 74.39 30.26
N ARG A 94 -32.74 74.00 31.46
CA ARG A 94 -33.62 74.88 32.27
C ARG A 94 -32.88 76.16 32.68
N SER A 95 -31.60 76.07 33.01
CA SER A 95 -30.71 77.22 33.28
C SER A 95 -30.57 78.15 32.06
N HIS A 96 -30.36 77.61 30.86
CA HIS A 96 -30.32 78.40 29.62
C HIS A 96 -31.68 79.00 29.26
N ARG A 97 -32.79 78.24 29.37
CA ARG A 97 -34.16 78.72 29.12
C ARG A 97 -34.59 79.80 30.12
N ALA A 98 -34.01 79.84 31.33
CA ALA A 98 -34.17 80.92 32.30
C ALA A 98 -33.38 82.17 31.88
N LYS A 99 -32.07 82.04 31.58
CA LYS A 99 -31.20 83.16 31.17
C LYS A 99 -31.69 83.87 29.89
N ILE A 100 -32.26 83.11 28.94
CA ILE A 100 -32.84 83.66 27.70
C ILE A 100 -34.14 84.48 27.96
N LYS A 101 -34.73 84.41 29.15
CA LYS A 101 -35.97 85.14 29.51
C LYS A 101 -35.77 86.51 30.17
N GLU A 102 -34.55 86.89 30.55
CA GLU A 102 -34.29 88.15 31.29
C GLU A 102 -33.69 89.29 30.43
N GLY A 103 -33.41 89.04 29.14
CA GLY A 103 -32.81 90.02 28.23
C GLY A 103 -33.68 90.37 27.02
N ASN A 104 -34.61 91.32 27.16
CA ASN A 104 -35.25 91.96 25.99
C ASN A 104 -35.46 93.47 26.23
N TYR A 105 -35.12 94.29 25.24
CA TYR A 105 -34.92 95.72 25.38
C TYR A 105 -36.24 96.52 25.38
N HIS A 106 -36.28 97.58 26.19
CA HIS A 106 -37.25 98.68 26.06
C HIS A 106 -36.60 99.84 25.31
N THR A 107 -37.28 100.38 24.30
CA THR A 107 -36.85 101.57 23.53
C THR A 107 -37.73 102.78 23.88
N CYS A 108 -37.12 103.94 24.15
CA CYS A 108 -37.83 105.22 24.25
C CYS A 108 -36.86 106.43 24.16
N ASP A 109 -37.16 107.42 23.31
CA ASP A 109 -36.41 108.69 23.16
C ASP A 109 -36.70 109.68 24.30
N PRO A 110 -35.70 110.50 24.69
CA PRO A 110 -35.88 111.98 24.63
C PRO A 110 -34.54 112.79 24.47
N PRO A 111 -34.55 114.14 24.42
CA PRO A 111 -35.39 115.08 23.68
C PRO A 111 -34.55 116.14 22.90
N GLN A 112 -35.15 117.26 22.49
CA GLN A 112 -34.57 118.27 21.57
C GLN A 112 -33.85 119.49 22.23
N VAL A 113 -33.18 120.27 21.36
CA VAL A 113 -32.82 121.71 21.47
C VAL A 113 -31.50 122.11 22.15
N TYR A 114 -30.49 122.51 21.35
CA TYR A 114 -30.09 123.92 21.19
C TYR A 114 -29.25 124.14 19.90
N LYS A 115 -29.18 125.37 19.38
CA LYS A 115 -28.68 125.68 18.02
C LYS A 115 -27.64 126.83 18.03
N GLN A 116 -26.92 126.98 16.92
CA GLN A 116 -26.21 128.22 16.51
C GLN A 116 -24.83 128.60 17.10
N LYS A 117 -24.11 127.70 17.79
CA LYS A 117 -22.62 127.82 17.92
C LYS A 117 -21.81 126.68 17.29
N VAL A 118 -22.47 125.67 16.73
CA VAL A 118 -21.83 124.41 16.31
C VAL A 118 -21.14 124.48 14.94
N LYS A 119 -21.43 125.46 14.07
CA LYS A 119 -21.12 125.34 12.62
C LYS A 119 -19.63 125.51 12.23
N HIS A 120 -18.82 126.23 13.01
CA HIS A 120 -17.37 126.33 12.74
C HIS A 120 -16.63 125.10 13.28
N VAL A 121 -16.90 124.76 14.55
CA VAL A 121 -16.41 123.52 15.18
C VAL A 121 -16.80 122.31 14.33
N LEU A 122 -18.02 122.21 13.82
CA LEU A 122 -18.41 121.12 12.91
C LEU A 122 -17.58 121.05 11.62
N CYS A 123 -17.03 122.15 11.09
CA CYS A 123 -16.20 122.06 9.89
C CYS A 123 -14.80 121.54 10.21
N GLU A 124 -14.21 122.04 11.29
CA GLU A 124 -12.89 121.58 11.76
C GLU A 124 -12.97 120.16 12.30
N HIS A 125 -14.00 119.84 13.09
CA HIS A 125 -14.28 118.49 13.59
C HIS A 125 -14.72 117.55 12.46
N GLN A 126 -15.45 117.98 11.42
CA GLN A 126 -15.72 117.12 10.26
C GLN A 126 -14.44 116.84 9.46
N ASN A 127 -13.54 117.83 9.30
CA ASN A 127 -12.26 117.60 8.62
C ASN A 127 -11.33 116.71 9.45
N LEU A 128 -11.22 116.92 10.76
CA LEU A 128 -10.40 116.10 11.66
C LEU A 128 -11.02 114.71 11.85
N MET A 129 -12.34 114.59 11.97
CA MET A 129 -13.04 113.30 11.96
C MET A 129 -12.83 112.61 10.62
N SER A 130 -13.00 113.27 9.47
CA SER A 130 -12.82 112.59 8.18
C SER A 130 -11.35 112.31 7.82
N GLU A 131 -10.38 113.00 8.42
CA GLU A 131 -8.97 112.61 8.35
C GLU A 131 -8.63 111.48 9.34
N LEU A 132 -9.25 111.43 10.52
CA LEU A 132 -9.15 110.31 11.46
C LEU A 132 -9.93 109.07 10.99
N GLU A 133 -11.06 109.24 10.30
CA GLU A 133 -11.83 108.20 9.61
C GLU A 133 -11.04 107.71 8.41
N ALA A 134 -10.35 108.57 7.65
CA ALA A 134 -9.45 108.15 6.57
C ALA A 134 -8.22 107.40 7.11
N LYS A 135 -7.63 107.85 8.23
CA LYS A 135 -6.50 107.16 8.90
C LYS A 135 -6.95 105.84 9.54
N ALA A 136 -8.13 105.80 10.16
CA ALA A 136 -8.73 104.59 10.71
C ALA A 136 -9.17 103.62 9.61
N ALA A 137 -9.68 104.11 8.47
CA ALA A 137 -10.01 103.30 7.31
C ALA A 137 -8.75 102.75 6.63
N ALA A 138 -7.69 103.55 6.48
CA ALA A 138 -6.40 103.07 5.97
C ALA A 138 -5.73 102.08 6.93
N SER A 139 -5.85 102.31 8.25
CA SER A 139 -5.42 101.35 9.28
C SER A 139 -6.24 100.07 9.24
N ALA A 140 -7.57 100.16 9.09
CA ALA A 140 -8.46 99.03 8.97
C ALA A 140 -8.19 98.24 7.69
N GLU A 141 -7.99 98.92 6.55
CA GLU A 141 -7.62 98.35 5.26
C GLU A 141 -6.24 97.68 5.32
N ALA A 142 -5.29 98.23 6.08
CA ALA A 142 -3.99 97.58 6.34
C ALA A 142 -4.17 96.30 7.18
N THR A 143 -4.84 96.38 8.34
CA THR A 143 -5.10 95.21 9.18
C THR A 143 -5.98 94.17 8.49
N GLN A 144 -6.88 94.58 7.60
CA GLN A 144 -7.71 93.67 6.82
C GLN A 144 -6.88 92.99 5.71
N LYS A 145 -5.93 93.67 5.08
CA LYS A 145 -4.99 93.03 4.14
C LYS A 145 -4.05 92.06 4.85
N GLU A 146 -3.56 92.41 6.04
CA GLU A 146 -2.78 91.49 6.88
C GLU A 146 -3.63 90.27 7.28
N GLN A 147 -4.89 90.48 7.69
CA GLN A 147 -5.82 89.40 7.98
C GLN A 147 -6.15 88.55 6.74
N GLU A 148 -6.36 89.16 5.56
CA GLU A 148 -6.62 88.44 4.30
C GLU A 148 -5.42 87.58 3.87
N VAL A 149 -4.18 88.04 4.13
CA VAL A 149 -2.95 87.26 3.93
C VAL A 149 -2.87 86.10 4.93
N ILE A 150 -3.06 86.35 6.22
CA ILE A 150 -3.06 85.31 7.27
C ILE A 150 -4.16 84.27 7.00
N GLU A 151 -5.36 84.70 6.59
CA GLU A 151 -6.45 83.80 6.20
C GLU A 151 -6.16 83.04 4.91
N ALA A 152 -5.34 83.57 3.98
CA ALA A 152 -4.88 82.85 2.80
C ALA A 152 -3.79 81.81 3.14
N GLU A 153 -2.85 82.15 4.02
CA GLU A 153 -1.80 81.25 4.51
C GLU A 153 -2.39 80.09 5.32
N ILE A 154 -3.31 80.39 6.25
CA ILE A 154 -4.10 79.39 6.99
C ILE A 154 -4.97 78.52 6.06
N ARG A 155 -5.39 79.02 4.89
CA ARG A 155 -6.10 78.19 3.88
C ARG A 155 -5.13 77.27 3.16
N ALA A 156 -3.98 77.76 2.70
CA ALA A 156 -2.96 76.96 2.04
C ALA A 156 -2.42 75.84 2.96
N GLU A 157 -2.18 76.15 4.25
CA GLU A 157 -1.75 75.17 5.25
C GLU A 157 -2.84 74.11 5.52
N LYS A 158 -4.12 74.51 5.61
CA LYS A 158 -5.24 73.57 5.72
C LYS A 158 -5.41 72.69 4.47
N GLU A 159 -5.20 73.25 3.28
CA GLU A 159 -5.23 72.49 2.04
C GLU A 159 -4.07 71.48 1.97
N ALA A 160 -2.85 71.87 2.37
CA ALA A 160 -1.71 70.97 2.49
C ALA A 160 -1.97 69.83 3.50
N ILE A 161 -2.39 70.15 4.73
CA ILE A 161 -2.75 69.15 5.75
C ILE A 161 -3.88 68.23 5.26
N THR A 162 -4.82 68.74 4.45
CA THR A 162 -5.88 67.91 3.85
C THR A 162 -5.35 66.93 2.80
N VAL A 163 -4.32 67.31 2.04
CA VAL A 163 -3.62 66.41 1.10
C VAL A 163 -2.78 65.38 1.87
N ASP A 164 -1.98 65.80 2.85
CA ASP A 164 -1.16 64.89 3.67
C ASP A 164 -2.03 63.82 4.37
N LEU A 165 -3.22 64.21 4.87
CA LEU A 165 -4.19 63.28 5.45
C LEU A 165 -4.77 62.31 4.41
N GLN A 166 -5.04 62.77 3.17
CA GLN A 166 -5.52 61.90 2.09
C GLN A 166 -4.45 60.91 1.63
N ASP A 167 -3.19 61.35 1.54
CA ASP A 167 -2.06 60.49 1.19
C ASP A 167 -1.84 59.42 2.27
N VAL A 168 -1.84 59.79 3.57
CA VAL A 168 -1.77 58.84 4.69
C VAL A 168 -2.97 57.88 4.74
N GLU A 169 -4.19 58.34 4.43
CA GLU A 169 -5.35 57.43 4.26
C GLU A 169 -5.16 56.48 3.07
N SER A 170 -4.52 56.92 1.98
CA SER A 170 -4.23 56.08 0.81
C SER A 170 -3.15 55.03 1.09
N GLU A 171 -2.08 55.38 1.81
CA GLU A 171 -1.02 54.45 2.23
C GLU A 171 -1.59 53.40 3.21
N LYS A 172 -2.42 53.84 4.16
CA LYS A 172 -3.13 52.94 5.06
C LYS A 172 -4.04 51.95 4.32
N LEU A 173 -4.79 52.41 3.31
CA LEU A 173 -5.61 51.54 2.46
C LEU A 173 -4.75 50.57 1.63
N ALA A 174 -3.59 51.01 1.13
CA ALA A 174 -2.65 50.14 0.42
C ALA A 174 -2.09 49.04 1.34
N LEU A 175 -1.69 49.38 2.57
CA LEU A 175 -1.22 48.43 3.58
C LEU A 175 -2.32 47.46 4.03
N GLU A 176 -3.56 47.92 4.21
CA GLU A 176 -4.72 47.07 4.50
C GLU A 176 -4.95 46.04 3.38
N ILE A 177 -4.86 46.47 2.11
CA ILE A 177 -4.97 45.59 0.93
C ILE A 177 -3.80 44.60 0.82
N GLU A 178 -2.56 45.03 1.13
CA GLU A 178 -1.38 44.16 1.12
C GLU A 178 -1.46 43.10 2.23
N LEU A 179 -1.89 43.51 3.43
CA LEU A 179 -2.16 42.61 4.57
C LEU A 179 -3.29 41.63 4.24
N GLN A 180 -4.34 42.07 3.53
CA GLN A 180 -5.43 41.21 3.10
C GLN A 180 -4.95 40.15 2.08
N LYS A 181 -4.15 40.55 1.07
CA LYS A 181 -3.48 39.62 0.14
C LYS A 181 -2.60 38.61 0.89
N HIS A 182 -1.77 39.06 1.82
CA HIS A 182 -0.89 38.18 2.57
C HIS A 182 -1.67 37.16 3.42
N ASN A 183 -2.76 37.58 4.05
CA ASN A 183 -3.66 36.67 4.76
C ASN A 183 -4.35 35.65 3.82
N GLU A 184 -4.73 36.06 2.61
CA GLU A 184 -5.19 35.12 1.59
C GLU A 184 -4.12 34.12 1.15
N GLU A 185 -2.86 34.54 1.00
CA GLU A 185 -1.75 33.63 0.62
C GLU A 185 -1.41 32.67 1.75
N VAL A 186 -1.33 33.15 2.99
CA VAL A 186 -1.12 32.32 4.19
C VAL A 186 -2.25 31.31 4.36
N THR A 187 -3.51 31.68 4.09
CA THR A 187 -4.62 30.72 4.12
C THR A 187 -4.55 29.70 2.98
N LYS A 188 -4.26 30.12 1.74
CA LYS A 188 -4.04 29.21 0.59
C LYS A 188 -2.91 28.20 0.88
N VAL A 189 -1.76 28.65 1.39
CA VAL A 189 -0.63 27.78 1.77
C VAL A 189 -1.00 26.83 2.92
N LYS A 190 -1.70 27.34 3.94
CA LYS A 190 -2.18 26.54 5.08
C LYS A 190 -3.17 25.46 4.65
N ASP A 191 -4.05 25.75 3.69
CA ASP A 191 -5.04 24.79 3.20
C ASP A 191 -4.44 23.76 2.24
N ILE A 192 -3.47 24.15 1.40
CA ILE A 192 -2.62 23.19 0.65
C ILE A 192 -1.87 22.26 1.62
N GLY A 193 -1.31 22.80 2.71
CA GLY A 193 -0.63 22.01 3.74
C GLY A 193 -1.57 21.02 4.45
N LYS A 194 -2.79 21.45 4.81
CA LYS A 194 -3.84 20.55 5.34
C LYS A 194 -4.19 19.45 4.34
N GLN A 195 -4.40 19.80 3.07
CA GLN A 195 -4.76 18.86 2.01
C GLN A 195 -3.66 17.80 1.84
N GLN A 196 -2.40 18.22 1.71
CA GLN A 196 -1.26 17.31 1.59
C GLN A 196 -1.12 16.39 2.82
N HIS A 197 -1.33 16.92 4.04
CA HIS A 197 -1.30 16.13 5.26
C HIS A 197 -2.44 15.09 5.31
N ALA A 198 -3.65 15.47 4.92
CA ALA A 198 -4.80 14.56 4.83
C ALA A 198 -4.60 13.48 3.74
N ASP A 199 -4.13 13.87 2.56
CA ASP A 199 -3.81 12.97 1.45
C ASP A 199 -2.71 11.96 1.82
N VAL A 200 -1.75 12.36 2.67
CA VAL A 200 -0.70 11.48 3.19
C VAL A 200 -1.26 10.54 4.24
N LEU A 201 -2.03 11.03 5.23
CA LEU A 201 -2.69 10.19 6.23
C LEU A 201 -3.58 9.12 5.57
N ALA A 202 -4.46 9.51 4.64
CA ALA A 202 -5.35 8.58 3.95
C ALA A 202 -4.58 7.46 3.23
N LYS A 203 -3.45 7.77 2.58
CA LYS A 203 -2.57 6.77 1.93
C LYS A 203 -1.85 5.85 2.91
N TYR A 204 -1.61 6.29 4.14
CA TYR A 204 -1.04 5.43 5.20
C TYR A 204 -2.11 4.60 5.90
N GLU A 205 -3.32 5.15 6.13
CA GLU A 205 -4.49 4.43 6.64
C GLU A 205 -4.93 3.32 5.67
N GLU A 206 -5.03 3.63 4.37
CA GLU A 206 -5.31 2.65 3.31
C GLU A 206 -4.29 1.51 3.33
N LYS A 207 -2.99 1.82 3.36
CA LYS A 207 -1.93 0.79 3.45
C LYS A 207 -1.99 -0.02 4.75
N MET A 208 -2.34 0.60 5.87
CA MET A 208 -2.52 -0.08 7.15
C MET A 208 -3.70 -1.06 7.15
N VAL A 209 -4.69 -0.90 6.26
CA VAL A 209 -5.78 -1.86 6.08
C VAL A 209 -5.45 -2.90 4.99
N LEU A 210 -4.91 -2.47 3.86
CA LEU A 210 -4.61 -3.35 2.71
C LEU A 210 -3.52 -4.37 3.02
N THR A 211 -2.37 -3.97 3.59
CA THR A 211 -1.24 -4.92 3.77
C THR A 211 -1.58 -6.07 4.73
N PRO A 212 -2.26 -5.87 5.88
CA PRO A 212 -2.76 -6.99 6.69
C PRO A 212 -3.80 -7.85 5.95
N GLN A 213 -4.67 -7.25 5.14
CA GLN A 213 -5.67 -8.00 4.36
C GLN A 213 -5.04 -8.86 3.27
N GLU A 214 -3.99 -8.37 2.60
CA GLU A 214 -3.19 -9.12 1.62
C GLU A 214 -2.47 -10.31 2.28
N LEU A 215 -1.82 -10.08 3.42
CA LEU A 215 -1.15 -11.14 4.19
C LEU A 215 -2.14 -12.20 4.69
N GLU A 216 -3.31 -11.79 5.17
CA GLU A 216 -4.37 -12.69 5.61
C GLU A 216 -5.03 -13.44 4.44
N ASN A 217 -5.14 -12.83 3.25
CA ASN A 217 -5.57 -13.51 2.03
C ASN A 217 -4.56 -14.58 1.60
N ILE A 218 -3.25 -14.27 1.59
CA ILE A 218 -2.18 -15.23 1.31
C ILE A 218 -2.20 -16.39 2.31
N ARG A 219 -2.35 -16.08 3.61
CA ARG A 219 -2.49 -17.08 4.68
C ARG A 219 -3.70 -17.98 4.47
N LYS A 220 -4.87 -17.42 4.13
CA LYS A 220 -6.09 -18.20 3.81
C LYS A 220 -5.85 -19.15 2.64
N THR A 221 -5.23 -18.67 1.55
CA THR A 221 -4.89 -19.51 0.38
C THR A 221 -3.96 -20.66 0.76
N GLN A 222 -2.83 -20.38 1.45
CA GLN A 222 -1.89 -21.41 1.89
C GLN A 222 -2.51 -22.45 2.85
N ILE A 223 -3.46 -22.03 3.69
CA ILE A 223 -4.23 -22.96 4.54
C ILE A 223 -5.15 -23.81 3.68
N SER A 224 -5.86 -23.22 2.71
CA SER A 224 -6.76 -23.94 1.80
C SER A 224 -6.02 -24.94 0.89
N GLU A 225 -4.84 -24.59 0.38
CA GLU A 225 -3.98 -25.47 -0.41
C GLU A 225 -3.49 -26.67 0.41
N ARG A 226 -3.03 -26.42 1.65
CA ARG A 226 -2.62 -27.50 2.57
C ARG A 226 -3.79 -28.38 2.98
N GLN A 227 -4.96 -27.80 3.21
CA GLN A 227 -6.19 -28.52 3.52
C GLN A 227 -6.56 -29.46 2.36
N GLN A 228 -6.66 -28.93 1.13
CA GLN A 228 -6.92 -29.71 -0.08
C GLN A 228 -5.87 -30.80 -0.32
N TYR A 229 -4.58 -30.52 -0.07
CA TYR A 229 -3.52 -31.54 -0.18
C TYR A 229 -3.77 -32.71 0.79
N TRP A 230 -4.05 -32.45 2.07
CA TRP A 230 -4.33 -33.50 3.04
C TRP A 230 -5.66 -34.22 2.78
N ASP A 231 -6.70 -33.50 2.36
CA ASP A 231 -7.99 -34.10 2.00
C ASP A 231 -7.86 -35.02 0.78
N ASN A 232 -7.08 -34.62 -0.24
CA ASN A 232 -6.77 -35.46 -1.40
C ASN A 232 -5.96 -36.71 -1.02
N GLN A 233 -4.93 -36.58 -0.16
CA GLN A 233 -4.17 -37.72 0.35
C GLN A 233 -5.06 -38.68 1.16
N MET A 234 -5.97 -38.13 1.98
CA MET A 234 -6.93 -38.93 2.74
C MET A 234 -8.03 -39.56 1.88
N ALA A 235 -8.39 -38.98 0.74
CA ALA A 235 -9.26 -39.60 -0.25
C ALA A 235 -8.55 -40.76 -0.95
N ALA A 236 -7.35 -40.53 -1.47
CA ALA A 236 -6.53 -41.57 -2.12
C ALA A 236 -6.31 -42.78 -1.19
N LEU A 237 -5.97 -42.54 0.09
CA LEU A 237 -5.79 -43.61 1.08
C LEU A 237 -7.09 -44.38 1.39
N LYS A 238 -8.26 -43.73 1.33
CA LYS A 238 -9.55 -44.42 1.48
C LYS A 238 -9.84 -45.30 0.27
N ASP A 239 -9.61 -44.79 -0.95
CA ASP A 239 -9.82 -45.55 -2.18
C ASP A 239 -8.85 -46.74 -2.28
N GLU A 240 -7.60 -46.57 -1.83
CA GLU A 240 -6.60 -47.64 -1.70
C GLU A 240 -7.08 -48.76 -0.77
N HIS A 241 -7.54 -48.40 0.43
CA HIS A 241 -8.10 -49.36 1.39
C HIS A 241 -9.40 -50.02 0.88
N SER A 242 -10.29 -49.27 0.23
CA SER A 242 -11.51 -49.82 -0.37
C SER A 242 -11.20 -50.82 -1.48
N ARG A 243 -10.21 -50.53 -2.33
CA ARG A 243 -9.73 -51.45 -3.38
C ARG A 243 -9.19 -52.75 -2.77
N ALA A 244 -8.31 -52.64 -1.78
CA ALA A 244 -7.77 -53.80 -1.06
C ALA A 244 -8.88 -54.65 -0.42
N VAL A 245 -9.92 -54.05 0.16
CA VAL A 245 -11.09 -54.79 0.67
C VAL A 245 -11.82 -55.54 -0.46
N THR A 246 -12.06 -54.91 -1.61
CA THR A 246 -12.70 -55.61 -2.75
C THR A 246 -11.85 -56.74 -3.32
N GLU A 247 -10.52 -56.63 -3.28
CA GLU A 247 -9.60 -57.72 -3.65
C GLU A 247 -9.67 -58.89 -2.65
N TRP A 248 -9.74 -58.61 -1.35
CA TRP A 248 -9.98 -59.63 -0.33
C TRP A 248 -11.35 -60.31 -0.47
N ASP A 249 -12.41 -59.59 -0.84
CA ASP A 249 -13.72 -60.19 -1.10
C ASP A 249 -13.69 -61.19 -2.28
N VAL A 250 -12.90 -60.90 -3.34
CA VAL A 250 -12.67 -61.84 -4.45
C VAL A 250 -11.92 -63.09 -3.99
N VAL A 251 -10.89 -62.94 -3.14
CA VAL A 251 -10.16 -64.09 -2.54
C VAL A 251 -11.08 -64.91 -1.64
N ILE A 252 -11.93 -64.27 -0.83
CA ILE A 252 -12.93 -64.94 0.03
C ILE A 252 -13.98 -65.67 -0.82
N ALA A 253 -14.40 -65.12 -1.95
CA ALA A 253 -15.31 -65.79 -2.89
C ALA A 253 -14.67 -67.04 -3.52
N ARG A 254 -13.38 -66.95 -3.90
CA ARG A 254 -12.60 -68.09 -4.42
C ARG A 254 -12.51 -69.23 -3.39
N ILE A 255 -12.14 -68.91 -2.15
CA ILE A 255 -12.02 -69.89 -1.06
C ILE A 255 -13.36 -70.58 -0.76
N LYS A 256 -14.49 -69.87 -0.85
CA LYS A 256 -15.84 -70.47 -0.73
C LYS A 256 -16.11 -71.47 -1.86
N GLN A 257 -15.84 -71.09 -3.11
CA GLN A 257 -16.01 -71.95 -4.29
C GLN A 257 -15.16 -73.24 -4.18
N ASP A 258 -13.90 -73.11 -3.75
CA ASP A 258 -13.00 -74.26 -3.55
C ASP A 258 -13.47 -75.17 -2.41
N ALA A 259 -14.06 -74.61 -1.35
CA ALA A 259 -14.67 -75.38 -0.26
C ALA A 259 -15.91 -76.17 -0.72
N ASP A 260 -16.80 -75.56 -1.52
CA ASP A 260 -17.99 -76.22 -2.09
C ASP A 260 -17.59 -77.34 -3.06
N LEU A 261 -16.57 -77.12 -3.89
CA LEU A 261 -15.97 -78.15 -4.75
C LEU A 261 -15.43 -79.32 -3.89
N ASN A 262 -14.74 -79.01 -2.79
CA ASN A 262 -14.20 -80.02 -1.88
C ASN A 262 -15.29 -80.86 -1.20
N LEU A 263 -16.45 -80.26 -0.87
CA LEU A 263 -17.63 -80.97 -0.37
C LEU A 263 -18.23 -81.90 -1.44
N SER A 264 -18.35 -81.43 -2.68
CA SER A 264 -18.82 -82.25 -3.82
C SER A 264 -17.92 -83.46 -4.06
N LEU A 265 -16.60 -83.25 -4.11
CA LEU A 265 -15.62 -84.33 -4.28
C LEU A 265 -15.65 -85.33 -3.12
N LYS A 266 -15.84 -84.87 -1.87
CA LYS A 266 -16.03 -85.75 -0.70
C LYS A 266 -17.28 -86.62 -0.81
N ALA A 267 -18.38 -86.10 -1.37
CA ALA A 267 -19.58 -86.88 -1.64
C ALA A 267 -19.33 -87.96 -2.70
N GLN A 268 -18.73 -87.59 -3.85
CA GLN A 268 -18.40 -88.55 -4.92
C GLN A 268 -17.44 -89.66 -4.42
N ILE A 269 -16.44 -89.33 -3.61
CA ILE A 269 -15.53 -90.30 -2.99
C ILE A 269 -16.27 -91.23 -2.01
N LYS A 270 -17.30 -90.74 -1.30
CA LYS A 270 -18.13 -91.57 -0.41
C LYS A 270 -18.94 -92.59 -1.23
N ASP A 271 -19.55 -92.16 -2.33
CA ASP A 271 -20.39 -93.01 -3.17
C ASP A 271 -19.58 -94.05 -3.96
N LEU A 272 -18.41 -93.67 -4.48
CA LEU A 272 -17.45 -94.61 -5.05
C LEU A 272 -16.98 -95.65 -4.02
N LYS A 273 -16.82 -95.27 -2.74
CA LYS A 273 -16.53 -96.20 -1.65
C LYS A 273 -17.73 -97.07 -1.25
N MET A 274 -18.98 -96.68 -1.54
CA MET A 274 -20.14 -97.56 -1.38
C MET A 274 -20.15 -98.62 -2.49
N LYS A 275 -20.07 -98.20 -3.76
CA LYS A 275 -19.95 -99.10 -4.91
C LYS A 275 -18.77 -100.08 -4.78
N GLN A 276 -17.61 -99.61 -4.32
CA GLN A 276 -16.46 -100.51 -4.09
C GLN A 276 -16.71 -101.58 -3.01
N ARG A 277 -17.65 -101.37 -2.07
CA ARG A 277 -18.08 -102.42 -1.12
C ARG A 277 -19.09 -103.37 -1.76
N GLU A 278 -20.07 -102.82 -2.48
CA GLU A 278 -21.10 -103.58 -3.21
C GLU A 278 -20.46 -104.57 -4.20
N ASN A 279 -19.59 -104.08 -5.09
CA ASN A 279 -18.81 -104.93 -6.02
C ASN A 279 -17.91 -105.94 -5.28
N LYS A 280 -17.38 -105.62 -4.09
CA LYS A 280 -16.60 -106.58 -3.29
C LYS A 280 -17.48 -107.70 -2.74
N THR A 281 -18.69 -107.38 -2.24
CA THR A 281 -19.64 -108.40 -1.79
C THR A 281 -20.11 -109.30 -2.94
N GLU A 282 -20.41 -108.73 -4.10
CA GLU A 282 -20.76 -109.44 -5.32
C GLU A 282 -19.64 -110.38 -5.78
N VAL A 283 -18.39 -109.90 -5.87
CA VAL A 283 -17.23 -110.75 -6.20
C VAL A 283 -17.03 -111.87 -5.17
N THR A 284 -17.25 -111.64 -3.87
CA THR A 284 -17.19 -112.72 -2.88
C THR A 284 -18.33 -113.73 -3.01
N GLN A 285 -19.51 -113.33 -3.50
CA GLN A 285 -20.60 -114.24 -3.79
C GLN A 285 -20.29 -115.11 -5.03
N VAL A 286 -19.86 -114.50 -6.13
CA VAL A 286 -19.46 -115.24 -7.36
C VAL A 286 -18.33 -116.23 -7.06
N LEU A 287 -17.37 -115.89 -6.18
CA LEU A 287 -16.32 -116.81 -5.74
C LEU A 287 -16.80 -117.97 -4.84
N LEU A 288 -18.00 -117.89 -4.25
CA LEU A 288 -18.65 -119.01 -3.56
C LEU A 288 -19.45 -119.87 -4.54
N GLU A 289 -20.14 -119.25 -5.49
CA GLU A 289 -20.89 -119.93 -6.55
C GLU A 289 -19.96 -120.74 -7.47
N ASN A 290 -18.81 -120.17 -7.89
CA ASN A 290 -17.80 -120.88 -8.67
C ASN A 290 -17.27 -122.13 -7.94
N LYS A 291 -16.99 -122.05 -6.63
CA LYS A 291 -16.57 -123.22 -5.84
C LYS A 291 -17.64 -124.31 -5.78
N TYR A 292 -18.91 -123.92 -5.72
CA TYR A 292 -20.03 -124.87 -5.78
C TYR A 292 -20.11 -125.56 -7.15
N PHE A 293 -19.86 -124.83 -8.25
CA PHE A 293 -19.78 -125.40 -9.59
C PHE A 293 -18.56 -126.33 -9.76
N ASP A 294 -17.37 -125.95 -9.29
CA ASP A 294 -16.17 -126.81 -9.29
C ASP A 294 -16.41 -128.13 -8.55
N GLU A 295 -17.05 -128.05 -7.37
CA GLU A 295 -17.46 -129.22 -6.59
C GLU A 295 -18.47 -130.09 -7.33
N ALA A 296 -19.41 -129.50 -8.08
CA ALA A 296 -20.41 -130.23 -8.86
C ALA A 296 -19.78 -130.93 -10.08
N LEU A 297 -18.88 -130.24 -10.79
CA LEU A 297 -18.11 -130.78 -11.91
C LEU A 297 -17.25 -131.97 -11.46
N SER A 298 -16.51 -131.85 -10.35
CA SER A 298 -15.69 -132.98 -9.87
C SER A 298 -16.51 -134.16 -9.31
N LYS A 299 -17.80 -133.97 -9.01
CA LYS A 299 -18.74 -135.07 -8.72
C LYS A 299 -19.28 -135.71 -10.00
N LEU A 300 -19.37 -134.98 -11.11
CA LEU A 300 -19.72 -135.50 -12.44
C LEU A 300 -18.55 -136.29 -13.07
N GLU A 301 -17.33 -135.74 -13.08
CA GLU A 301 -16.12 -136.42 -13.58
C GLU A 301 -15.95 -137.82 -12.99
N LYS A 302 -16.10 -137.94 -11.65
CA LYS A 302 -15.99 -139.22 -10.94
C LYS A 302 -17.00 -140.25 -11.47
N LYS A 303 -18.24 -139.85 -11.74
CA LYS A 303 -19.27 -140.74 -12.32
C LYS A 303 -18.90 -141.19 -13.74
N ILE A 304 -18.37 -140.29 -14.57
CA ILE A 304 -17.91 -140.61 -15.93
C ILE A 304 -16.83 -141.71 -15.86
N THR A 305 -15.77 -141.51 -15.06
CA THR A 305 -14.69 -142.50 -14.92
C THR A 305 -15.14 -143.84 -14.31
N GLU A 306 -16.24 -143.85 -13.55
CA GLU A 306 -16.86 -145.09 -13.05
C GLU A 306 -17.63 -145.83 -14.17
N THR A 307 -18.35 -145.11 -15.03
CA THR A 307 -19.03 -145.71 -16.19
C THR A 307 -18.05 -146.26 -17.23
N GLU A 308 -16.94 -145.55 -17.52
CA GLU A 308 -15.89 -146.02 -18.44
C GLU A 308 -15.28 -147.35 -17.99
N LYS A 309 -15.03 -147.51 -16.67
CA LYS A 309 -14.52 -148.76 -16.10
C LYS A 309 -15.48 -149.93 -16.28
N LYS A 310 -16.79 -149.71 -16.10
CA LYS A 310 -17.83 -150.73 -16.28
C LYS A 310 -17.93 -151.21 -17.74
N THR A 311 -17.82 -150.28 -18.69
CA THR A 311 -17.72 -150.61 -20.12
C THR A 311 -16.46 -151.42 -20.43
N LYS A 312 -15.32 -151.05 -19.84
CA LYS A 312 -14.05 -151.75 -20.07
C LYS A 312 -14.04 -153.18 -19.52
N THR A 313 -14.68 -153.46 -18.39
CA THR A 313 -14.81 -154.83 -17.86
C THR A 313 -15.68 -155.71 -18.76
N PHE A 314 -16.82 -155.20 -19.24
CA PHE A 314 -17.74 -155.95 -20.10
C PHE A 314 -17.07 -156.43 -21.41
N ILE A 315 -16.24 -155.58 -22.03
CA ILE A 315 -15.49 -155.92 -23.25
C ILE A 315 -14.50 -157.08 -23.01
N SER A 316 -14.00 -157.24 -21.78
CA SER A 316 -12.96 -158.23 -21.45
C SER A 316 -13.49 -159.65 -21.23
N GLU A 317 -14.80 -159.85 -21.06
CA GLU A 317 -15.40 -161.17 -20.80
C GLU A 317 -15.79 -161.91 -22.08
N MET A 318 -15.75 -161.25 -23.25
CA MET A 318 -16.37 -161.77 -24.49
C MET A 318 -15.42 -162.55 -25.43
N PHE A 319 -14.12 -162.61 -25.16
CA PHE A 319 -13.11 -163.11 -26.12
C PHE A 319 -12.06 -164.07 -25.51
N SER A 320 -12.46 -165.29 -25.13
CA SER A 320 -11.50 -166.32 -24.64
C SER A 320 -11.92 -167.77 -24.91
N GLY A 321 -11.83 -168.23 -26.16
CA GLY A 321 -11.99 -169.64 -26.54
C GLY A 321 -11.31 -169.94 -27.88
N ASN A 322 -10.35 -170.88 -27.92
CA ASN A 322 -9.34 -170.90 -28.99
C ASN A 322 -9.07 -172.30 -29.57
N THR A 323 -9.92 -172.75 -30.50
CA THR A 323 -9.76 -174.02 -31.25
C THR A 323 -9.42 -173.80 -32.74
N VAL A 324 -9.37 -172.55 -33.20
CA VAL A 324 -9.20 -172.20 -34.63
C VAL A 324 -7.73 -171.99 -35.01
N GLU A 325 -6.91 -171.54 -34.06
CA GLU A 325 -5.54 -171.08 -34.33
C GLU A 325 -4.57 -172.22 -34.70
N GLN A 326 -4.83 -173.44 -34.22
CA GLN A 326 -3.97 -174.62 -34.41
C GLN A 326 -3.98 -175.17 -35.86
N MET A 327 -4.99 -174.86 -36.67
CA MET A 327 -5.07 -175.26 -38.09
C MET A 327 -4.27 -174.36 -39.03
N ARG A 328 -3.87 -173.16 -38.57
CA ARG A 328 -3.34 -172.08 -39.42
C ARG A 328 -1.82 -172.08 -39.55
N THR A 329 -1.10 -172.74 -38.65
CA THR A 329 0.37 -172.79 -38.64
C THR A 329 0.92 -173.81 -39.64
N GLN A 330 0.28 -174.98 -39.74
CA GLN A 330 0.80 -176.11 -40.52
C GLN A 330 0.71 -175.93 -42.05
N THR A 331 -0.11 -174.99 -42.53
CA THR A 331 -0.24 -174.64 -43.97
C THR A 331 0.72 -173.55 -44.43
N LEU A 332 1.44 -172.90 -43.52
CA LEU A 332 2.30 -171.74 -43.81
C LEU A 332 3.75 -172.13 -44.14
N GLU A 333 4.23 -173.27 -43.62
CA GLU A 333 5.62 -173.73 -43.84
C GLU A 333 5.81 -174.31 -45.26
N ASP A 334 4.86 -175.13 -45.74
CA ASP A 334 4.86 -175.77 -47.07
C ASP A 334 4.87 -174.77 -48.26
N LEU A 335 4.46 -173.52 -48.02
CA LEU A 335 4.45 -172.47 -49.05
C LEU A 335 5.81 -171.76 -49.18
N LYS A 336 6.62 -171.68 -48.11
CA LYS A 336 7.93 -171.02 -48.18
C LYS A 336 8.92 -171.80 -49.05
N SER A 337 9.04 -173.10 -48.81
CA SER A 337 10.01 -173.97 -49.51
C SER A 337 9.81 -174.02 -51.03
N LYS A 338 8.57 -173.82 -51.51
CA LYS A 338 8.27 -173.67 -52.94
C LYS A 338 8.67 -172.32 -53.54
N THR A 339 8.80 -171.28 -52.73
CA THR A 339 9.13 -169.93 -53.21
C THR A 339 10.62 -169.84 -53.54
N GLU A 340 11.48 -170.29 -52.61
CA GLU A 340 12.95 -170.32 -52.77
C GLU A 340 13.41 -171.16 -53.97
N ALA A 341 12.65 -172.20 -54.34
CA ALA A 341 12.93 -173.04 -55.50
C ALA A 341 12.68 -172.33 -56.86
N LEU A 342 11.76 -171.36 -56.91
CA LEU A 342 11.44 -170.63 -58.15
C LEU A 342 12.48 -169.53 -58.43
N GLU A 343 13.03 -168.90 -57.39
CA GLU A 343 14.03 -167.83 -57.53
C GLU A 343 15.31 -168.30 -58.23
N GLN A 344 15.72 -169.56 -58.04
CA GLN A 344 16.90 -170.12 -58.72
C GLN A 344 16.71 -170.37 -60.22
N GLU A 345 15.49 -170.58 -60.70
CA GLU A 345 15.23 -170.74 -62.15
C GLU A 345 15.18 -169.37 -62.85
N VAL A 346 14.66 -168.33 -62.19
CA VAL A 346 14.68 -166.95 -62.73
C VAL A 346 16.12 -166.52 -63.04
N TRP A 347 17.06 -166.77 -62.11
CA TRP A 347 18.47 -166.41 -62.26
C TRP A 347 19.14 -167.04 -63.50
N LYS A 348 18.74 -168.25 -63.90
CA LYS A 348 19.28 -168.91 -65.11
C LYS A 348 18.77 -168.27 -66.41
N LEU A 349 17.52 -167.81 -66.42
CA LEU A 349 16.92 -167.17 -67.60
C LEU A 349 17.55 -165.81 -67.91
N GLU A 350 18.00 -165.09 -66.88
CA GLU A 350 18.73 -163.82 -67.05
C GLU A 350 20.10 -164.02 -67.75
N GLN A 351 20.85 -165.07 -67.39
CA GLN A 351 22.11 -165.42 -68.07
C GLN A 351 21.90 -165.71 -69.57
N GLN A 352 20.78 -166.35 -69.94
CA GLN A 352 20.46 -166.65 -71.34
C GLN A 352 20.06 -165.41 -72.15
N ARG A 353 19.35 -164.46 -71.52
CA ARG A 353 19.00 -163.16 -72.12
C ARG A 353 20.26 -162.37 -72.52
N ASP A 354 21.23 -162.29 -71.62
CA ASP A 354 22.39 -161.40 -71.79
C ASP A 354 23.35 -161.89 -72.89
N GLU A 355 23.52 -163.21 -73.03
CA GLU A 355 24.33 -163.82 -74.10
C GLU A 355 23.68 -163.67 -75.50
N LEU A 356 22.35 -163.73 -75.59
CA LEU A 356 21.63 -163.41 -76.83
C LEU A 356 21.78 -161.93 -77.21
N GLN A 357 21.72 -161.02 -76.23
CA GLN A 357 21.91 -159.59 -76.46
C GLN A 357 23.36 -159.26 -76.89
N ARG A 358 24.36 -159.95 -76.35
CA ARG A 358 25.76 -159.88 -76.82
C ARG A 358 25.88 -160.29 -78.30
N THR A 359 25.20 -161.36 -78.69
CA THR A 359 25.23 -161.91 -80.06
C THR A 359 24.54 -160.99 -81.07
N LEU A 360 23.41 -160.37 -80.68
CA LEU A 360 22.68 -159.40 -81.50
C LEU A 360 23.55 -158.18 -81.86
N ASN A 361 24.26 -157.63 -80.87
CA ASN A 361 25.13 -156.46 -81.07
C ASN A 361 26.30 -156.75 -82.05
N GLN A 362 26.83 -157.98 -82.03
CA GLN A 362 27.88 -158.40 -82.97
C GLN A 362 27.34 -158.50 -84.41
N LYS A 363 26.13 -159.05 -84.61
CA LYS A 363 25.47 -159.08 -85.91
C LYS A 363 25.13 -157.69 -86.46
N LEU A 364 24.75 -156.75 -85.59
CA LEU A 364 24.48 -155.37 -85.97
C LEU A 364 25.74 -154.68 -86.54
N GLN A 365 26.92 -154.97 -85.99
CA GLN A 365 28.19 -154.38 -86.41
C GLN A 365 28.67 -154.88 -87.80
N GLU A 366 28.32 -156.10 -88.20
CA GLU A 366 28.56 -156.62 -89.55
C GLU A 366 27.71 -155.87 -90.59
N VAL A 367 26.41 -155.70 -90.32
CA VAL A 367 25.47 -154.94 -91.17
C VAL A 367 25.89 -153.47 -91.30
N GLN A 368 26.49 -152.90 -90.25
CA GLN A 368 27.04 -151.55 -90.28
C GLN A 368 28.15 -151.37 -91.33
N GLN A 369 28.98 -152.40 -91.59
CA GLN A 369 30.06 -152.32 -92.58
C GLN A 369 29.57 -152.44 -94.02
N GLU A 370 28.62 -153.35 -94.31
CA GLU A 370 27.95 -153.40 -95.62
C GLU A 370 27.13 -152.13 -95.91
N GLY A 371 26.66 -151.44 -94.86
CA GLY A 371 26.08 -150.10 -94.96
C GLY A 371 27.12 -149.07 -95.38
N ASN A 372 28.29 -149.04 -94.73
CA ASN A 372 29.34 -148.07 -95.01
C ASN A 372 29.90 -148.15 -96.45
N GLU A 373 30.02 -149.34 -97.04
CA GLU A 373 30.43 -149.47 -98.46
C GLU A 373 29.42 -148.84 -99.44
N LYS A 374 28.13 -148.84 -99.09
CA LYS A 374 27.04 -148.21 -99.87
C LYS A 374 26.84 -146.74 -99.52
N ILE A 375 27.26 -146.32 -98.33
CA ILE A 375 27.30 -144.91 -97.92
C ILE A 375 28.47 -144.18 -98.57
N LEU A 376 29.64 -144.82 -98.79
CA LEU A 376 30.79 -144.16 -99.41
C LEU A 376 30.52 -143.45 -100.76
N PRO A 377 29.77 -144.01 -101.74
CA PRO A 377 29.38 -143.27 -102.94
C PRO A 377 28.37 -142.15 -102.65
N LEU A 378 27.43 -142.35 -101.71
CA LEU A 378 26.48 -141.31 -101.28
C LEU A 378 27.16 -140.17 -100.50
N GLU A 379 28.23 -140.45 -99.75
CA GLU A 379 29.11 -139.46 -99.13
C GLU A 379 29.89 -138.69 -100.18
N ASN A 380 30.33 -139.35 -101.27
CA ASN A 380 30.93 -138.64 -102.40
C ASN A 380 29.90 -137.80 -103.17
N GLU A 381 28.63 -138.21 -103.24
CA GLU A 381 27.54 -137.43 -103.83
C GLU A 381 27.10 -136.25 -102.94
N VAL A 382 27.05 -136.45 -101.62
CA VAL A 382 26.93 -135.36 -100.63
C VAL A 382 28.17 -134.45 -100.67
N LYS A 383 29.34 -134.98 -101.01
CA LYS A 383 30.58 -134.19 -101.16
C LYS A 383 30.63 -133.42 -102.48
N THR A 384 30.09 -133.90 -103.59
CA THR A 384 29.89 -133.07 -104.80
C THR A 384 28.76 -132.05 -104.62
N LEU A 385 27.73 -132.36 -103.81
CA LEU A 385 26.80 -131.35 -103.30
C LEU A 385 27.48 -130.34 -102.35
N SER A 386 28.52 -130.75 -101.63
CA SER A 386 29.36 -129.86 -100.80
C SER A 386 30.33 -129.02 -101.63
N GLU A 387 30.91 -129.56 -102.71
CA GLU A 387 31.61 -128.77 -103.74
C GLU A 387 30.65 -127.74 -104.34
N ARG A 388 29.36 -128.09 -104.52
CA ARG A 388 28.33 -127.15 -104.94
C ARG A 388 27.95 -126.12 -103.86
N LEU A 389 28.09 -126.46 -102.58
CA LEU A 389 27.94 -125.50 -101.48
C LEU A 389 29.16 -124.55 -101.39
N GLU A 390 30.40 -125.05 -101.46
CA GLU A 390 31.60 -124.20 -101.51
C GLU A 390 31.68 -123.38 -102.81
N THR A 391 31.09 -123.84 -103.92
CA THR A 391 31.00 -123.03 -105.15
C THR A 391 29.79 -122.10 -105.19
N THR A 392 28.74 -122.29 -104.37
CA THR A 392 27.80 -121.20 -104.03
C THR A 392 28.38 -120.25 -102.98
N GLN A 393 29.33 -120.70 -102.15
CA GLN A 393 30.20 -119.81 -101.37
C GLN A 393 31.14 -119.01 -102.28
N ALA A 394 31.63 -119.56 -103.39
CA ALA A 394 32.22 -118.77 -104.48
C ALA A 394 31.19 -117.85 -105.17
N GLN A 395 29.94 -118.30 -105.30
CA GLN A 395 28.75 -117.55 -105.71
C GLN A 395 28.43 -116.30 -104.88
N VAL A 396 28.73 -116.29 -103.58
CA VAL A 396 28.29 -115.24 -102.63
C VAL A 396 29.46 -114.47 -101.98
N ALA A 397 30.62 -115.12 -101.84
CA ALA A 397 31.90 -114.42 -101.97
C ALA A 397 32.18 -114.05 -103.46
N SER A 398 31.14 -113.97 -104.32
CA SER A 398 31.20 -113.23 -105.58
C SER A 398 31.22 -111.70 -105.42
N ALA A 399 31.19 -111.23 -104.16
CA ALA A 399 31.91 -110.01 -103.75
C ALA A 399 33.42 -110.04 -104.12
N THR A 400 33.90 -111.16 -104.68
CA THR A 400 35.25 -111.47 -105.18
C THR A 400 35.31 -112.44 -106.42
N SER A 401 34.22 -113.06 -106.97
CA SER A 401 34.26 -114.43 -107.66
C SER A 401 33.09 -115.03 -108.60
N ALA A 402 32.70 -116.37 -108.58
CA ALA A 402 32.58 -117.43 -109.71
C ALA A 402 31.26 -118.29 -110.16
N SER A 403 31.12 -119.68 -110.13
CA SER A 403 30.03 -120.58 -110.79
C SER A 403 29.87 -122.15 -110.42
N ASN A 404 28.81 -122.97 -110.85
CA ASN A 404 28.56 -124.52 -110.94
C ASN A 404 27.08 -125.10 -110.64
N ALA A 405 26.47 -126.35 -110.80
CA ALA A 405 26.53 -127.73 -111.50
C ALA A 405 25.22 -128.70 -111.25
N ASP A 406 25.03 -130.00 -111.75
CA ASP A 406 23.84 -131.00 -111.51
C ASP A 406 23.72 -132.41 -112.33
N PRO A 407 22.64 -133.32 -112.30
CA PRO A 407 22.62 -134.85 -112.47
C PRO A 407 21.40 -135.66 -113.19
N ALA A 408 21.34 -137.06 -113.31
CA ALA A 408 20.16 -137.96 -113.75
C ALA A 408 20.29 -139.58 -113.77
N ALA A 409 19.21 -140.45 -113.70
CA ALA A 409 19.15 -141.98 -113.94
C ALA A 409 17.74 -142.74 -113.94
N LEU A 410 17.54 -144.04 -114.45
CA LEU A 410 16.28 -144.93 -114.37
C LEU A 410 16.30 -146.47 -114.87
N ASP A 411 15.34 -147.36 -114.42
CA ASP A 411 14.50 -148.46 -115.13
C ASP A 411 14.59 -150.07 -115.05
N ASP A 412 13.42 -150.77 -115.23
CA ASP A 412 12.92 -152.20 -115.61
C ASP A 412 13.18 -153.59 -114.84
N LEU A 413 12.32 -154.66 -115.01
CA LEU A 413 12.41 -156.08 -114.46
C LEU A 413 11.56 -157.30 -115.08
N LEU A 414 10.37 -157.64 -114.51
CA LEU A 414 9.40 -158.82 -114.57
C LEU A 414 9.65 -160.36 -114.32
N LYS A 415 9.23 -161.33 -115.19
CA LYS A 415 8.24 -162.47 -114.90
C LYS A 415 8.65 -163.89 -114.32
N ASP A 416 8.16 -165.04 -114.88
CA ASP A 416 8.19 -166.49 -114.45
C ASP A 416 7.60 -166.94 -113.07
N VAL A 417 7.06 -166.03 -112.27
CA VAL A 417 6.73 -166.27 -110.83
C VAL A 417 5.47 -167.12 -110.52
N GLU A 418 4.57 -167.37 -111.47
CA GLU A 418 3.22 -167.89 -111.14
C GLU A 418 3.12 -169.41 -110.86
N GLU A 419 3.81 -170.28 -111.60
CA GLU A 419 3.59 -171.74 -111.50
C GLU A 419 4.15 -172.36 -110.20
N GLN A 420 5.06 -171.68 -109.49
CA GLN A 420 5.55 -172.15 -108.19
C GLN A 420 4.54 -172.00 -107.04
N LEU A 421 3.49 -171.20 -107.18
CA LEU A 421 2.56 -170.90 -106.08
C LEU A 421 1.59 -172.05 -105.75
N ASP A 422 1.13 -172.83 -106.74
CA ASP A 422 0.04 -173.79 -106.51
C ASP A 422 0.45 -175.04 -105.73
N THR A 423 1.70 -175.48 -105.80
CA THR A 423 2.19 -176.60 -104.97
C THR A 423 2.34 -176.21 -103.50
N ALA A 424 2.52 -174.93 -103.17
CA ALA A 424 2.54 -174.44 -101.79
C ALA A 424 1.14 -174.46 -101.14
N ASN A 425 0.08 -174.24 -101.94
CA ASN A 425 -1.29 -174.01 -101.45
C ASN A 425 -1.93 -175.22 -100.74
N ASN A 426 -1.60 -176.46 -101.13
CA ASN A 426 -2.17 -177.65 -100.51
C ASN A 426 -1.62 -177.92 -99.09
N THR A 427 -0.31 -177.73 -98.87
CA THR A 427 0.33 -177.99 -97.56
C THR A 427 -0.16 -177.03 -96.47
N ILE A 428 -0.44 -175.78 -96.85
CA ILE A 428 -0.90 -174.73 -95.92
C ILE A 428 -2.25 -175.07 -95.27
N ARG A 429 -3.17 -175.73 -95.98
CA ARG A 429 -4.50 -176.09 -95.44
C ARG A 429 -4.46 -177.04 -94.24
N MET A 430 -3.43 -177.87 -94.12
CA MET A 430 -3.36 -178.86 -93.04
C MET A 430 -2.88 -178.26 -91.71
N LEU A 431 -2.07 -177.20 -91.75
CA LEU A 431 -1.51 -176.54 -90.56
C LEU A 431 -2.45 -175.49 -89.92
N GLN A 432 -3.54 -175.11 -90.59
CA GLN A 432 -4.43 -174.05 -90.10
C GLN A 432 -5.51 -174.52 -89.12
N MET A 433 -5.85 -175.81 -89.06
CA MET A 433 -6.84 -176.33 -88.11
C MET A 433 -6.33 -176.39 -86.65
N GLU A 434 -5.04 -176.68 -86.43
CA GLU A 434 -4.47 -176.85 -85.08
C GLU A 434 -4.44 -175.55 -84.26
N LYS A 435 -4.62 -174.39 -84.91
CA LYS A 435 -4.64 -173.07 -84.26
C LYS A 435 -5.94 -172.78 -83.49
N ALA A 436 -7.01 -173.56 -83.69
CA ALA A 436 -8.37 -173.14 -83.34
C ALA A 436 -8.80 -173.28 -81.86
N GLU A 437 -8.22 -174.20 -81.08
CA GLU A 437 -8.84 -174.65 -79.80
C GLU A 437 -8.27 -174.04 -78.52
N ARG A 438 -7.23 -173.18 -78.57
CA ARG A 438 -6.42 -172.83 -77.38
C ARG A 438 -6.69 -171.46 -76.73
N SER A 439 -7.62 -170.65 -77.23
CA SER A 439 -7.62 -169.19 -76.96
C SER A 439 -8.80 -168.60 -76.18
N GLU A 440 -9.74 -169.38 -75.60
CA GLU A 440 -10.98 -168.80 -75.07
C GLU A 440 -11.52 -169.47 -73.78
N ALA A 441 -11.00 -169.09 -72.60
CA ALA A 441 -11.65 -169.30 -71.28
C ALA A 441 -10.94 -168.61 -70.08
N ARG A 442 -11.10 -167.28 -69.85
CA ARG A 442 -10.97 -166.70 -68.48
C ARG A 442 -11.42 -165.23 -68.29
N GLU A 443 -12.42 -165.02 -67.43
CA GLU A 443 -12.57 -163.99 -66.37
C GLU A 443 -13.25 -164.72 -65.17
N ASP A 444 -13.35 -164.29 -63.90
CA ASP A 444 -13.40 -162.98 -63.22
C ASP A 444 -12.51 -162.91 -61.94
N PHE A 445 -12.20 -161.70 -61.43
CA PHE A 445 -12.51 -161.18 -60.06
C PHE A 445 -11.88 -159.75 -59.82
N PRO A 446 -12.36 -158.91 -58.86
CA PRO A 446 -12.36 -157.43 -59.01
C PRO A 446 -11.61 -156.57 -57.95
N SER A 447 -11.70 -155.22 -58.03
CA SER A 447 -11.23 -154.26 -56.98
C SER A 447 -11.91 -152.85 -57.00
N PHE A 448 -11.81 -152.10 -55.88
CA PHE A 448 -12.26 -150.68 -55.61
C PHE A 448 -13.78 -150.35 -55.62
N GLY A 449 -14.32 -149.32 -54.92
CA GLY A 449 -13.79 -148.40 -53.88
C GLY A 449 -14.60 -147.07 -53.69
N ALA A 450 -14.41 -146.33 -52.57
CA ALA A 450 -14.89 -144.93 -52.26
C ALA A 450 -16.42 -144.69 -52.01
N LYS A 451 -16.98 -143.59 -51.42
CA LYS A 451 -16.56 -142.38 -50.62
C LYS A 451 -17.83 -141.83 -49.85
N LEU A 452 -17.81 -141.41 -48.58
CA LEU A 452 -17.54 -140.07 -47.95
C LEU A 452 -18.45 -138.85 -48.28
N GLY A 453 -18.69 -137.96 -47.29
CA GLY A 453 -19.33 -136.63 -47.45
C GLY A 453 -19.40 -135.73 -46.19
N ALA A 454 -19.85 -134.47 -46.39
CA ALA A 454 -20.29 -133.40 -45.44
C ALA A 454 -19.25 -132.57 -44.59
N PRO A 455 -19.52 -131.26 -44.22
CA PRO A 455 -18.58 -130.35 -43.52
C PRO A 455 -19.09 -129.46 -42.34
N GLY A 456 -18.18 -128.78 -41.60
CA GLY A 456 -18.42 -127.55 -40.77
C GLY A 456 -18.73 -127.76 -39.26
N VAL A 457 -18.61 -126.79 -38.30
CA VAL A 457 -18.12 -125.38 -38.23
C VAL A 457 -17.72 -125.01 -36.76
N ALA A 458 -16.64 -124.22 -36.53
CA ALA A 458 -16.23 -123.47 -35.30
C ALA A 458 -16.03 -124.29 -33.96
N GLU A 459 -15.48 -123.79 -32.83
CA GLU A 459 -14.91 -122.48 -32.40
C GLU A 459 -13.81 -122.67 -31.29
N GLU A 460 -13.07 -121.59 -30.94
CA GLU A 460 -12.23 -121.32 -29.73
C GLU A 460 -11.17 -122.31 -29.13
N ASP A 461 -9.89 -121.89 -29.25
CA ASP A 461 -8.93 -121.51 -28.16
C ASP A 461 -7.92 -122.49 -27.45
N LEU A 462 -6.74 -121.89 -27.17
CA LEU A 462 -5.77 -122.09 -26.06
C LEU A 462 -4.69 -123.23 -26.03
N VAL A 463 -3.55 -122.88 -25.36
CA VAL A 463 -2.56 -123.72 -24.59
C VAL A 463 -1.13 -124.00 -25.16
N ARG A 464 -0.18 -123.09 -24.81
CA ARG A 464 1.05 -123.29 -23.95
C ARG A 464 2.14 -124.37 -24.27
N SER A 465 3.43 -124.00 -24.12
CA SER A 465 4.62 -124.74 -23.54
C SER A 465 5.93 -124.61 -24.38
N VAL A 466 7.19 -124.77 -23.92
CA VAL A 466 7.97 -124.48 -22.67
C VAL A 466 9.48 -124.83 -22.91
N GLU A 467 10.41 -124.54 -21.97
CA GLU A 467 11.88 -124.89 -21.93
C GLU A 467 12.85 -124.13 -22.89
N GLY A 468 14.11 -123.79 -22.53
CA GLY A 468 14.95 -123.93 -21.30
C GLY A 468 15.80 -122.64 -21.03
N LEU A 469 17.03 -122.60 -20.50
CA LEU A 469 17.96 -123.60 -19.90
C LEU A 469 19.01 -122.89 -18.96
N THR A 470 20.31 -123.28 -18.92
CA THR A 470 21.38 -122.81 -17.97
C THR A 470 22.80 -122.88 -18.61
N PRO A 471 23.98 -122.52 -18.00
CA PRO A 471 24.37 -122.02 -16.65
C PRO A 471 25.27 -120.72 -16.76
N PRO A 472 26.47 -120.47 -16.13
CA PRO A 472 27.16 -120.92 -14.88
C PRO A 472 27.89 -119.85 -13.99
N LYS A 473 27.75 -119.98 -12.66
CA LYS A 473 28.72 -119.80 -11.53
C LYS A 473 29.96 -118.85 -11.61
N ASN A 474 30.11 -117.99 -10.60
CA ASN A 474 31.20 -118.13 -9.58
C ASN A 474 30.82 -117.51 -8.21
N LYS A 475 31.67 -117.66 -7.16
CA LYS A 475 31.37 -117.37 -5.74
C LYS A 475 32.22 -116.24 -5.12
N GLY A 476 31.65 -115.47 -4.18
CA GLY A 476 32.36 -114.53 -3.29
C GLY A 476 31.59 -114.29 -1.98
N LYS A 477 32.29 -114.03 -0.85
CA LYS A 477 31.70 -113.83 0.51
C LYS A 477 32.08 -112.45 1.07
N GLY A 478 31.21 -111.78 1.83
CA GLY A 478 31.66 -110.70 2.74
C GLY A 478 30.65 -109.74 3.37
N LYS A 479 30.19 -110.05 4.61
CA LYS A 479 29.81 -109.14 5.72
C LYS A 479 28.71 -108.04 5.55
N LYS A 480 27.84 -107.95 6.57
CA LYS A 480 26.93 -106.81 6.91
C LYS A 480 27.64 -105.84 7.91
N PRO A 481 27.02 -104.77 8.48
CA PRO A 481 25.72 -104.13 8.22
C PRO A 481 25.75 -102.57 8.14
N ALA A 482 24.55 -101.96 8.02
CA ALA A 482 24.19 -100.54 8.22
C ALA A 482 24.76 -99.53 7.19
N LYS A 483 24.03 -98.46 6.82
CA LYS A 483 22.89 -97.79 7.46
C LYS A 483 21.82 -97.44 6.41
N ALA A 484 20.56 -97.75 6.68
CA ALA A 484 19.48 -97.46 5.72
C ALA A 484 19.24 -95.94 5.59
N ARG A 485 19.32 -95.43 4.36
CA ARG A 485 18.48 -94.28 3.95
C ARG A 485 17.09 -94.84 3.64
N SER A 486 16.05 -94.17 4.09
CA SER A 486 14.69 -94.43 3.63
C SER A 486 14.60 -94.24 2.11
N PRO A 487 13.77 -95.00 1.39
CA PRO A 487 13.38 -94.63 0.03
C PRO A 487 12.84 -93.19 0.03
N VAL A 488 13.22 -92.41 -0.98
CA VAL A 488 12.54 -91.13 -1.24
C VAL A 488 11.19 -91.48 -1.83
N LEU A 489 10.15 -91.44 -1.00
CA LEU A 489 8.77 -91.68 -1.40
C LEU A 489 8.30 -90.52 -2.28
N ILE A 490 8.12 -90.79 -3.57
CA ILE A 490 7.53 -89.86 -4.52
C ILE A 490 6.04 -90.20 -4.58
N ASN A 491 5.19 -89.30 -4.08
CA ASN A 491 3.74 -89.48 -3.91
C ASN A 491 3.32 -90.81 -3.24
N GLY A 492 4.18 -91.38 -2.38
CA GLY A 492 3.92 -92.59 -1.60
C GLY A 492 4.29 -93.92 -2.26
N LEU A 493 4.84 -93.92 -3.48
CA LEU A 493 5.30 -95.12 -4.19
C LEU A 493 6.83 -95.22 -4.21
N THR A 494 7.36 -96.43 -4.47
CA THR A 494 8.79 -96.64 -4.70
C THR A 494 9.14 -96.54 -6.19
N LYS A 495 10.43 -96.31 -6.47
CA LYS A 495 10.96 -96.13 -7.83
C LYS A 495 10.84 -97.38 -8.73
N GLU A 496 10.42 -98.51 -8.17
CA GLU A 496 10.29 -99.81 -8.85
C GLU A 496 8.82 -100.18 -9.13
N GLU A 497 7.86 -99.38 -8.63
CA GLU A 497 6.41 -99.58 -8.78
C GLU A 497 5.75 -98.59 -9.76
N MET A 498 6.45 -97.52 -10.11
CA MET A 498 5.96 -96.47 -11.01
C MET A 498 6.17 -96.89 -12.48
N SER A 499 5.14 -96.76 -13.33
CA SER A 499 5.31 -96.98 -14.79
C SER A 499 6.35 -96.02 -15.37
N LYS A 500 7.05 -96.42 -16.44
CA LYS A 500 7.98 -95.55 -17.18
C LYS A 500 7.31 -94.23 -17.57
N GLU A 501 6.08 -94.31 -18.06
CA GLU A 501 5.23 -93.18 -18.45
C GLU A 501 4.94 -92.25 -17.26
N GLN A 502 4.54 -92.81 -16.12
CA GLN A 502 4.31 -92.05 -14.87
C GLN A 502 5.59 -91.41 -14.30
N MET A 503 6.75 -92.03 -14.50
CA MET A 503 8.06 -91.46 -14.16
C MET A 503 8.46 -90.32 -15.11
N GLU A 504 8.07 -90.41 -16.39
CA GLU A 504 8.29 -89.36 -17.39
C GLU A 504 7.33 -88.17 -17.17
N ASP A 505 6.06 -88.41 -16.85
CA ASP A 505 5.08 -87.39 -16.42
C ASP A 505 5.53 -86.67 -15.15
N HIS A 506 5.93 -87.39 -14.10
CA HIS A 506 6.42 -86.76 -12.86
C HIS A 506 7.74 -85.99 -13.10
N ALA A 507 8.56 -86.42 -14.05
CA ALA A 507 9.75 -85.68 -14.46
C ALA A 507 9.42 -84.45 -15.31
N ALA A 508 8.28 -84.42 -16.01
CA ALA A 508 7.76 -83.25 -16.70
C ALA A 508 7.16 -82.24 -15.71
N GLN A 509 6.31 -82.69 -14.77
CA GLN A 509 5.72 -81.86 -13.72
C GLN A 509 6.79 -81.13 -12.89
N LEU A 510 7.82 -81.84 -12.44
CA LEU A 510 8.96 -81.23 -11.71
C LEU A 510 9.77 -80.22 -12.55
N ARG A 511 9.76 -80.31 -13.89
CA ARG A 511 10.40 -79.31 -14.76
C ARG A 511 9.51 -78.08 -14.91
N GLU A 512 8.21 -78.29 -15.13
CA GLU A 512 7.24 -77.20 -15.20
C GLU A 512 7.20 -76.40 -13.88
N GLU A 513 7.23 -77.08 -12.73
CA GLU A 513 7.37 -76.44 -11.42
C GLU A 513 8.68 -75.66 -11.26
N LEU A 514 9.82 -76.23 -11.70
CA LEU A 514 11.12 -75.56 -11.67
C LEU A 514 11.16 -74.31 -12.56
N ASP A 515 10.54 -74.36 -13.73
CA ASP A 515 10.47 -73.23 -14.66
C ASP A 515 9.46 -72.15 -14.19
N ARG A 516 8.34 -72.55 -13.58
CA ARG A 516 7.41 -71.63 -12.90
C ARG A 516 8.08 -70.91 -11.73
N GLU A 517 8.84 -71.62 -10.90
CA GLU A 517 9.68 -71.02 -9.84
C GLU A 517 10.73 -70.04 -10.39
N ARG A 518 11.27 -70.28 -11.59
CA ARG A 518 12.23 -69.37 -12.25
C ARG A 518 11.54 -68.10 -12.74
N GLU A 519 10.35 -68.23 -13.33
CA GLU A 519 9.54 -67.10 -13.78
C GLU A 519 9.08 -66.22 -12.61
N GLU A 520 8.55 -66.82 -11.53
CA GLU A 520 8.20 -66.10 -10.29
C GLU A 520 9.40 -65.36 -9.69
N ARG A 521 10.55 -66.04 -9.59
CA ARG A 521 11.80 -65.45 -9.05
C ARG A 521 12.33 -64.31 -9.93
N ASN A 522 12.14 -64.38 -11.24
CA ASN A 522 12.48 -63.31 -12.17
C ASN A 522 11.51 -62.12 -12.01
N TYR A 523 10.21 -62.38 -11.88
CA TYR A 523 9.20 -61.36 -11.59
C TYR A 523 9.49 -60.61 -10.28
N PHE A 524 9.76 -61.33 -9.18
CA PHE A 524 10.16 -60.75 -7.89
C PHE A 524 11.58 -60.15 -7.88
N GLN A 525 12.39 -60.36 -8.92
CA GLN A 525 13.63 -59.63 -9.14
C GLN A 525 13.33 -58.29 -9.83
N LEU A 526 12.57 -58.33 -10.93
CA LEU A 526 12.21 -57.14 -11.71
C LEU A 526 11.42 -56.12 -10.88
N GLU A 527 10.43 -56.55 -10.11
CA GLU A 527 9.62 -55.66 -9.29
C GLU A 527 10.42 -55.06 -8.11
N ARG A 528 11.40 -55.80 -7.58
CA ARG A 528 12.33 -55.29 -6.56
C ARG A 528 13.26 -54.22 -7.12
N ASP A 529 13.80 -54.44 -8.32
CA ASP A 529 14.70 -53.49 -8.98
C ASP A 529 13.94 -52.23 -9.42
N LYS A 530 12.65 -52.37 -9.76
CA LYS A 530 11.69 -51.27 -9.97
C LYS A 530 11.35 -50.51 -8.68
N MET A 531 11.16 -51.18 -7.54
CA MET A 531 11.04 -50.50 -6.24
C MET A 531 12.33 -49.76 -5.85
N TYR A 532 13.51 -50.34 -6.13
CA TYR A 532 14.78 -49.65 -5.91
C TYR A 532 14.92 -48.39 -6.77
N SER A 533 14.54 -48.44 -8.06
CA SER A 533 14.63 -47.25 -8.92
C SER A 533 13.68 -46.13 -8.47
N PHE A 534 12.44 -46.44 -8.07
CA PHE A 534 11.53 -45.46 -7.49
C PHE A 534 12.06 -44.86 -6.18
N MET A 535 12.61 -45.68 -5.27
CA MET A 535 13.22 -45.17 -4.04
C MET A 535 14.44 -44.27 -4.32
N GLU A 536 15.23 -44.58 -5.35
CA GLU A 536 16.41 -43.78 -5.73
C GLU A 536 16.01 -42.44 -6.39
N ILE A 537 14.89 -42.43 -7.15
CA ILE A 537 14.29 -41.21 -7.69
C ILE A 537 13.74 -40.33 -6.55
N ALA A 538 12.87 -40.87 -5.71
CA ALA A 538 12.26 -40.13 -4.60
C ALA A 538 13.31 -39.61 -3.59
N ARG A 539 14.42 -40.33 -3.39
CA ARG A 539 15.54 -39.82 -2.56
C ARG A 539 16.25 -38.64 -3.22
N ARG A 540 16.43 -38.66 -4.55
CA ARG A 540 17.05 -37.55 -5.29
C ARG A 540 16.18 -36.30 -5.26
N GLU A 541 14.90 -36.45 -5.59
CA GLU A 541 13.90 -35.37 -5.54
C GLU A 541 13.84 -34.74 -4.13
N LEU A 542 13.91 -35.58 -3.08
CA LEU A 542 13.96 -35.11 -1.69
C LEU A 542 15.23 -34.31 -1.36
N GLU A 543 16.40 -34.68 -1.88
CA GLU A 543 17.64 -33.90 -1.67
C GLU A 543 17.69 -32.64 -2.56
N GLU A 544 17.08 -32.66 -3.74
CA GLU A 544 16.91 -31.47 -4.60
C GLU A 544 16.01 -30.44 -3.92
N VAL A 545 14.83 -30.82 -3.44
CA VAL A 545 13.93 -29.93 -2.67
C VAL A 545 14.59 -29.43 -1.38
N LYS A 546 15.39 -30.26 -0.67
CA LYS A 546 16.19 -29.81 0.48
C LYS A 546 17.28 -28.80 0.08
N ALA A 547 17.86 -28.91 -1.11
CA ALA A 547 18.87 -27.98 -1.60
C ALA A 547 18.22 -26.63 -1.98
N GLU A 548 17.07 -26.65 -2.65
CA GLU A 548 16.27 -25.46 -2.96
C GLU A 548 15.84 -24.73 -1.67
N LEU A 549 15.35 -25.45 -0.67
CA LEU A 549 14.93 -24.86 0.61
C LEU A 549 16.10 -24.14 1.31
N ARG A 550 17.31 -24.74 1.31
CA ARG A 550 18.54 -24.09 1.80
C ARG A 550 19.00 -22.89 0.97
N ILE A 551 18.55 -22.76 -0.28
CA ILE A 551 18.80 -21.56 -1.11
C ILE A 551 17.77 -20.48 -0.74
N THR A 552 16.49 -20.83 -0.59
CA THR A 552 15.47 -19.86 -0.14
C THR A 552 15.76 -19.30 1.25
N ASP A 553 16.20 -20.13 2.20
CA ASP A 553 16.60 -19.69 3.54
C ASP A 553 17.71 -18.61 3.47
N LYS A 554 18.75 -18.85 2.66
CA LYS A 554 19.85 -17.88 2.46
C LYS A 554 19.38 -16.59 1.80
N VAL A 555 18.43 -16.65 0.87
CA VAL A 555 17.85 -15.46 0.22
C VAL A 555 17.01 -14.66 1.22
N ILE A 556 16.31 -15.33 2.14
CA ILE A 556 15.59 -14.68 3.25
C ILE A 556 16.59 -13.99 4.18
N GLU A 557 17.63 -14.68 4.66
CA GLU A 557 18.66 -14.06 5.52
C GLU A 557 19.37 -12.87 4.83
N GLU A 558 19.68 -12.98 3.54
CA GLU A 558 20.31 -11.91 2.74
C GLU A 558 19.39 -10.68 2.64
N ASN A 559 18.09 -10.88 2.42
CA ASN A 559 17.10 -9.80 2.39
C ASN A 559 16.90 -9.17 3.78
N GLU A 560 16.90 -9.96 4.86
CA GLU A 560 16.89 -9.42 6.23
C GLU A 560 18.13 -8.57 6.52
N ARG A 561 19.33 -9.03 6.13
CA ARG A 561 20.58 -8.27 6.27
C ARG A 561 20.53 -6.95 5.49
N ARG A 562 20.00 -6.96 4.26
CA ARG A 562 19.79 -5.75 3.45
C ARG A 562 18.82 -4.78 4.12
N HIS A 563 17.66 -5.25 4.55
CA HIS A 563 16.66 -4.42 5.22
C HIS A 563 17.20 -3.81 6.53
N GLN A 564 17.97 -4.56 7.31
CA GLN A 564 18.67 -4.04 8.49
C GLN A 564 19.71 -2.96 8.15
N CYS A 565 20.33 -3.00 6.97
CA CYS A 565 21.26 -1.96 6.51
C CYS A 565 20.50 -0.73 6.01
N GLU A 566 19.43 -0.90 5.26
CA GLU A 566 18.53 0.19 4.85
C GLU A 566 17.97 0.93 6.06
N LEU A 567 17.48 0.21 7.07
CA LEU A 567 16.94 0.79 8.31
C LEU A 567 17.98 1.66 9.04
N LYS A 568 19.26 1.26 9.02
CA LYS A 568 20.38 2.08 9.56
C LYS A 568 20.59 3.35 8.74
N VAL A 569 20.56 3.25 7.41
CA VAL A 569 20.67 4.41 6.50
C VAL A 569 19.50 5.38 6.69
N TYR A 570 18.25 4.89 6.76
CA TYR A 570 17.08 5.73 7.05
C TYR A 570 17.17 6.39 8.43
N LYS A 571 17.58 5.66 9.46
CA LYS A 571 17.81 6.21 10.80
C LYS A 571 18.90 7.30 10.82
N GLN A 572 19.91 7.19 9.97
CA GLN A 572 20.95 8.21 9.82
C GLN A 572 20.47 9.42 9.00
N LYS A 573 19.68 9.22 7.93
CA LYS A 573 19.02 10.31 7.19
C LYS A 573 18.09 11.14 8.09
N VAL A 574 17.25 10.48 8.90
CA VAL A 574 16.37 11.17 9.86
C VAL A 574 17.18 11.99 10.88
N LYS A 575 18.28 11.45 11.41
CA LYS A 575 19.19 12.21 12.27
C LYS A 575 19.82 13.43 11.57
N HIS A 576 20.18 13.30 10.30
CA HIS A 576 20.77 14.39 9.52
C HIS A 576 19.78 15.53 9.33
N VAL A 577 18.55 15.24 8.87
CA VAL A 577 17.48 16.24 8.66
C VAL A 577 17.09 16.92 9.97
N LEU A 578 17.00 16.18 11.07
CA LEU A 578 16.74 16.78 12.39
C LEU A 578 17.87 17.72 12.84
N CYS A 579 19.13 17.41 12.53
CA CYS A 579 20.27 18.29 12.82
C CYS A 579 20.27 19.53 11.92
N GLU A 580 19.94 19.39 10.63
CA GLU A 580 19.82 20.51 9.69
C GLU A 580 18.69 21.46 10.11
N HIS A 581 17.52 20.92 10.48
CA HIS A 581 16.40 21.70 11.00
C HIS A 581 16.78 22.44 12.30
N GLN A 582 17.47 21.77 13.23
CA GLN A 582 17.92 22.42 14.47
C GLN A 582 18.91 23.55 14.22
N ASN A 583 19.89 23.33 13.32
CA ASN A 583 20.86 24.35 12.96
C ASN A 583 20.18 25.55 12.27
N LEU A 584 19.26 25.30 11.34
CA LEU A 584 18.51 26.35 10.63
C LEU A 584 17.62 27.15 11.58
N MET A 585 16.95 26.50 12.54
CA MET A 585 16.20 27.19 13.59
C MET A 585 17.09 28.12 14.41
N SER A 586 18.24 27.63 14.89
CA SER A 586 19.14 28.45 15.70
C SER A 586 19.88 29.54 14.90
N GLU A 587 20.08 29.37 13.60
CA GLU A 587 20.50 30.46 12.70
C GLU A 587 19.42 31.54 12.55
N LEU A 588 18.14 31.16 12.45
CA LEU A 588 17.02 32.10 12.34
C LEU A 588 16.79 32.84 13.66
N GLU A 589 16.88 32.14 14.80
CA GLU A 589 16.85 32.72 16.14
C GLU A 589 17.99 33.74 16.33
N ALA A 590 19.21 33.41 15.92
CA ALA A 590 20.35 34.33 15.99
C ALA A 590 20.19 35.56 15.08
N LYS A 591 19.66 35.39 13.85
CA LYS A 591 19.38 36.50 12.92
C LYS A 591 18.27 37.42 13.45
N ALA A 592 17.22 36.85 14.04
CA ALA A 592 16.15 37.62 14.68
C ALA A 592 16.64 38.41 15.90
N ALA A 593 17.46 37.78 16.75
CA ALA A 593 18.07 38.45 17.91
C ALA A 593 19.00 39.61 17.50
N ALA A 594 19.86 39.39 16.50
CA ALA A 594 20.74 40.45 15.98
C ALA A 594 19.96 41.60 15.33
N SER A 595 18.86 41.31 14.63
CA SER A 595 17.97 42.34 14.09
C SER A 595 17.28 43.15 15.19
N ALA A 596 16.82 42.50 16.26
CA ALA A 596 16.21 43.16 17.41
C ALA A 596 17.23 44.07 18.14
N GLU A 597 18.44 43.57 18.38
CA GLU A 597 19.54 44.32 18.99
C GLU A 597 19.94 45.55 18.15
N ALA A 598 19.91 45.45 16.81
CA ALA A 598 20.13 46.59 15.92
C ALA A 598 19.02 47.65 16.09
N THR A 599 17.75 47.25 15.99
CA THR A 599 16.62 48.19 16.17
C THR A 599 16.56 48.80 17.57
N GLN A 600 16.99 48.07 18.61
CA GLN A 600 17.09 48.60 19.97
C GLN A 600 18.17 49.69 20.05
N LYS A 601 19.35 49.49 19.44
CA LYS A 601 20.41 50.50 19.42
C LYS A 601 20.03 51.74 18.63
N GLU A 602 19.28 51.59 17.53
CA GLU A 602 18.71 52.72 16.78
C GLU A 602 17.72 53.51 17.66
N GLN A 603 16.85 52.83 18.41
CA GLN A 603 15.97 53.46 19.40
C GLN A 603 16.73 54.14 20.55
N GLU A 604 17.77 53.50 21.11
CA GLU A 604 18.60 54.08 22.18
C GLU A 604 19.34 55.36 21.72
N VAL A 605 19.77 55.42 20.45
CA VAL A 605 20.35 56.62 19.82
C VAL A 605 19.28 57.71 19.65
N ILE A 606 18.13 57.40 19.06
CA ILE A 606 17.04 58.37 18.86
C ILE A 606 16.55 58.92 20.21
N GLU A 607 16.40 58.09 21.24
CA GLU A 607 16.09 58.57 22.58
C GLU A 607 17.20 59.45 23.17
N ALA A 608 18.47 59.19 22.87
CA ALA A 608 19.58 60.02 23.33
C ALA A 608 19.60 61.39 22.64
N GLU A 609 19.29 61.45 21.33
CA GLU A 609 19.13 62.69 20.58
C GLU A 609 17.94 63.51 21.10
N ILE A 610 16.77 62.88 21.30
CA ILE A 610 15.58 63.53 21.89
C ILE A 610 15.86 64.03 23.31
N ARG A 611 16.64 63.30 24.12
CA ARG A 611 17.08 63.76 25.45
C ARG A 611 17.98 65.00 25.34
N ALA A 612 18.97 64.98 24.45
CA ALA A 612 19.90 66.09 24.26
C ALA A 612 19.22 67.36 23.70
N GLU A 613 18.31 67.21 22.72
CA GLU A 613 17.52 68.32 22.19
C GLU A 613 16.59 68.91 23.26
N LYS A 614 15.93 68.07 24.05
CA LYS A 614 15.11 68.52 25.19
C LYS A 614 15.94 69.24 26.25
N GLU A 615 17.15 68.77 26.55
CA GLU A 615 18.06 69.44 27.47
C GLU A 615 18.51 70.81 26.91
N ALA A 616 18.84 70.90 25.61
CA ALA A 616 19.15 72.16 24.93
C ALA A 616 17.98 73.16 25.00
N ILE A 617 16.77 72.74 24.60
CA ILE A 617 15.55 73.58 24.70
C ILE A 617 15.29 74.02 26.16
N THR A 618 15.63 73.19 27.15
CA THR A 618 15.49 73.55 28.57
C THR A 618 16.51 74.62 28.98
N VAL A 619 17.72 74.61 28.42
CA VAL A 619 18.72 75.68 28.60
C VAL A 619 18.29 76.94 27.88
N ASP A 620 17.88 76.87 26.61
CA ASP A 620 17.40 78.03 25.84
C ASP A 620 16.22 78.74 26.53
N LEU A 621 15.29 77.98 27.12
CA LEU A 621 14.20 78.53 27.92
C LEU A 621 14.69 79.19 29.21
N GLN A 622 15.69 78.62 29.91
CA GLN A 622 16.29 79.25 31.10
C GLN A 622 17.08 80.51 30.75
N ASP A 623 17.79 80.53 29.63
CA ASP A 623 18.51 81.70 29.14
C ASP A 623 17.52 82.82 28.76
N VAL A 624 16.42 82.52 28.05
CA VAL A 624 15.34 83.47 27.76
C VAL A 624 14.63 83.97 29.03
N GLU A 625 14.41 83.10 30.03
CA GLU A 625 13.91 83.53 31.35
C GLU A 625 14.92 84.44 32.07
N SER A 626 16.22 84.18 31.93
CA SER A 626 17.28 85.03 32.51
C SER A 626 17.41 86.39 31.80
N GLU A 627 17.29 86.43 30.47
CA GLU A 627 17.26 87.67 29.69
C GLU A 627 16.02 88.49 30.03
N LYS A 628 14.85 87.84 30.16
CA LYS A 628 13.61 88.48 30.61
C LYS A 628 13.77 89.08 32.01
N LEU A 629 14.36 88.33 32.96
CA LEU A 629 14.65 88.84 34.30
C LEU A 629 15.66 90.00 34.27
N ALA A 630 16.68 89.96 33.41
CA ALA A 630 17.63 91.05 33.23
C ALA A 630 16.96 92.30 32.63
N LEU A 631 16.07 92.14 31.65
CA LEU A 631 15.25 93.21 31.08
C LEU A 631 14.26 93.78 32.10
N GLU A 632 13.66 92.95 32.95
CA GLU A 632 12.78 93.38 34.04
C GLU A 632 13.56 94.17 35.10
N ILE A 633 14.76 93.73 35.49
CA ILE A 633 15.66 94.47 36.38
C ILE A 633 16.08 95.80 35.74
N LEU A 634 16.43 95.83 34.46
CA LEU A 634 16.78 97.04 33.73
C LEU A 634 15.60 98.01 33.62
N LEU A 635 14.39 97.53 33.34
CA LEU A 635 13.17 98.34 33.29
C LEU A 635 12.87 98.97 34.65
N ASN A 636 12.86 98.16 35.72
CA ASN A 636 12.71 98.66 37.09
C ASN A 636 13.80 99.68 37.45
N THR A 637 15.04 99.48 37.00
CA THR A 637 16.15 100.42 37.23
C THR A 637 15.95 101.73 36.45
N VAL A 638 15.47 101.67 35.21
CA VAL A 638 15.14 102.86 34.40
C VAL A 638 13.95 103.62 34.98
N GLU A 639 12.94 102.92 35.51
CA GLU A 639 11.81 103.55 36.21
C GLU A 639 12.25 104.18 37.55
N GLN A 640 13.14 103.54 38.30
CA GLN A 640 13.77 104.13 39.49
C GLN A 640 14.62 105.36 39.15
N MET A 641 15.43 105.31 38.07
CA MET A 641 16.16 106.49 37.62
C MET A 641 15.23 107.61 37.14
N ARG A 642 14.15 107.27 36.42
CA ARG A 642 13.14 108.24 35.95
C ARG A 642 12.45 108.92 37.14
N THR A 643 11.96 108.14 38.10
CA THR A 643 11.31 108.66 39.31
C THR A 643 12.27 109.50 40.16
N GLN A 644 13.52 109.07 40.33
CA GLN A 644 14.55 109.88 40.97
C GLN A 644 14.82 111.18 40.21
N THR A 645 14.98 111.17 38.87
CA THR A 645 15.15 112.42 38.10
C THR A 645 13.94 113.34 38.18
N LEU A 646 12.72 112.81 38.26
CA LEU A 646 11.51 113.61 38.47
C LEU A 646 11.52 114.26 39.86
N GLU A 647 11.93 113.55 40.91
CA GLU A 647 12.04 114.10 42.28
C GLU A 647 13.18 115.13 42.39
N ASP A 648 14.30 114.86 41.74
CA ASP A 648 15.43 115.77 41.55
C ASP A 648 15.03 117.04 40.78
N LEU A 649 14.05 116.97 39.87
CA LEU A 649 13.52 118.13 39.12
C LEU A 649 12.46 118.89 39.93
N LYS A 650 11.57 118.20 40.66
CA LYS A 650 10.63 118.83 41.61
C LYS A 650 11.38 119.63 42.66
N SER A 651 12.32 119.01 43.38
CA SER A 651 13.11 119.67 44.44
C SER A 651 13.95 120.86 43.93
N LYS A 652 14.46 120.80 42.69
CA LYS A 652 15.07 121.97 42.01
C LYS A 652 14.04 123.06 41.67
N THR A 653 12.83 122.69 41.28
CA THR A 653 11.73 123.62 40.99
C THR A 653 11.27 124.31 42.28
N GLU A 654 11.03 123.56 43.36
CA GLU A 654 10.71 124.09 44.70
C GLU A 654 11.80 125.03 45.22
N ALA A 655 13.08 124.71 45.01
CA ALA A 655 14.19 125.59 45.36
C ALA A 655 14.20 126.89 44.55
N LEU A 656 13.90 126.83 43.25
CA LEU A 656 13.74 128.01 42.39
C LEU A 656 12.53 128.86 42.80
N GLU A 657 11.41 128.24 43.17
CA GLU A 657 10.23 128.94 43.70
C GLU A 657 10.54 129.66 45.03
N GLN A 658 11.35 129.04 45.91
CA GLN A 658 11.82 129.70 47.13
C GLN A 658 12.74 130.89 46.85
N GLU A 659 13.62 130.82 45.85
CA GLU A 659 14.44 131.98 45.45
C GLU A 659 13.61 133.08 44.79
N VAL A 660 12.64 132.73 43.93
CA VAL A 660 11.66 133.69 43.38
C VAL A 660 10.91 134.38 44.52
N TRP A 661 10.43 133.63 45.53
CA TRP A 661 9.75 134.20 46.69
C TRP A 661 10.63 135.16 47.49
N LYS A 662 11.93 134.84 47.71
CA LYS A 662 12.89 135.76 48.35
C LYS A 662 13.09 137.04 47.55
N LEU A 663 13.20 136.94 46.22
CA LEU A 663 13.32 138.10 45.33
C LEU A 663 12.05 138.96 45.33
N GLU A 664 10.87 138.36 45.45
CA GLU A 664 9.61 139.10 45.61
C GLU A 664 9.53 139.85 46.95
N GLN A 665 9.99 139.25 48.06
CA GLN A 665 10.11 139.94 49.34
C GLN A 665 11.10 141.11 49.26
N GLN A 666 12.29 140.91 48.68
CA GLN A 666 13.28 141.97 48.49
C GLN A 666 12.75 143.13 47.63
N ARG A 667 12.04 142.82 46.54
CA ARG A 667 11.35 143.81 45.69
C ARG A 667 10.39 144.67 46.51
N ASP A 668 9.55 144.05 47.33
CA ASP A 668 8.50 144.77 48.04
C ASP A 668 9.02 145.53 49.27
N GLU A 669 10.11 145.07 49.92
CA GLU A 669 10.81 145.83 50.96
C GLU A 669 11.56 147.05 50.39
N LEU A 670 12.18 146.91 49.20
CA LEU A 670 12.75 148.04 48.47
C LEU A 670 11.68 149.05 48.04
N GLN A 671 10.52 148.58 47.55
CA GLN A 671 9.39 149.44 47.23
C GLN A 671 8.86 150.18 48.47
N ARG A 672 8.75 149.49 49.61
CA ARG A 672 8.35 150.08 50.90
C ARG A 672 9.31 151.19 51.30
N THR A 673 10.62 150.93 51.22
CA THR A 673 11.69 151.89 51.54
C THR A 673 11.65 153.12 50.63
N LEU A 674 11.47 152.92 49.32
CA LEU A 674 11.34 154.01 48.33
C LEU A 674 10.11 154.89 48.61
N ASN A 675 8.95 154.27 48.86
CA ASN A 675 7.72 154.99 49.16
C ASN A 675 7.84 155.82 50.45
N GLN A 676 8.48 155.26 51.49
CA GLN A 676 8.74 155.99 52.74
C GLN A 676 9.66 157.20 52.51
N LYS A 677 10.72 157.06 51.72
CA LYS A 677 11.66 158.15 51.41
C LYS A 677 11.01 159.28 50.59
N LEU A 678 10.08 158.99 49.67
CA LEU A 678 9.32 160.05 49.00
C LEU A 678 8.41 160.82 49.97
N GLN A 679 7.82 160.14 50.96
CA GLN A 679 6.93 160.78 51.92
C GLN A 679 7.67 161.75 52.86
N GLU A 680 8.90 161.43 53.25
CA GLU A 680 9.79 162.32 54.02
C GLU A 680 10.06 163.63 53.26
N VAL A 681 10.45 163.55 51.98
CA VAL A 681 10.75 164.72 51.12
C VAL A 681 9.51 165.61 50.94
N GLN A 682 8.31 165.02 50.80
CA GLN A 682 7.06 165.77 50.71
C GLN A 682 6.72 166.53 52.00
N GLN A 683 7.10 166.03 53.18
CA GLN A 683 6.92 166.76 54.43
C GLN A 683 7.91 167.92 54.55
N GLU A 684 9.19 167.68 54.30
CA GLU A 684 10.26 168.67 54.40
C GLU A 684 10.08 169.86 53.45
N GLY A 685 9.43 169.66 52.29
CA GLY A 685 9.06 170.74 51.37
C GLY A 685 7.93 171.64 51.90
N ASN A 686 6.94 171.09 52.59
CA ASN A 686 5.79 171.86 53.11
C ASN A 686 6.19 172.79 54.27
N GLU A 687 7.09 172.33 55.15
CA GLU A 687 7.60 173.16 56.26
C GLU A 687 8.34 174.42 55.78
N LYS A 688 8.91 174.40 54.57
CA LYS A 688 9.73 175.48 54.00
C LYS A 688 8.96 176.49 53.14
N ILE A 689 7.65 176.29 52.95
CA ILE A 689 6.75 177.23 52.24
C ILE A 689 6.02 178.13 53.25
N LEU A 690 5.52 177.55 54.34
CA LEU A 690 4.73 178.24 55.38
C LEU A 690 5.36 179.52 55.96
N PRO A 691 6.68 179.62 56.21
CA PRO A 691 7.30 180.85 56.72
C PRO A 691 7.21 182.01 55.72
N LEU A 692 7.54 181.76 54.44
CA LEU A 692 7.54 182.76 53.37
C LEU A 692 6.16 183.36 53.15
N GLU A 693 5.09 182.57 53.30
CA GLU A 693 3.71 183.07 53.18
C GLU A 693 3.36 184.12 54.25
N ASN A 694 3.88 183.96 55.48
CA ASN A 694 3.62 184.88 56.59
C ASN A 694 4.48 186.15 56.51
N GLU A 695 5.71 186.04 55.97
CA GLU A 695 6.65 187.15 55.83
C GLU A 695 6.25 188.11 54.69
N VAL A 696 5.83 187.56 53.53
CA VAL A 696 5.24 188.37 52.43
C VAL A 696 4.01 189.15 52.91
N LYS A 697 3.17 188.52 53.74
CA LYS A 697 1.96 189.15 54.28
C LYS A 697 2.28 190.32 55.22
N THR A 698 3.15 190.12 56.19
CA THR A 698 3.48 191.14 57.21
C THR A 698 4.26 192.33 56.65
N LEU A 699 5.04 192.15 55.58
CA LEU A 699 5.66 193.26 54.86
C LEU A 699 4.64 194.09 54.06
N SER A 700 3.60 193.45 53.50
CA SER A 700 2.54 194.15 52.75
C SER A 700 1.72 195.08 53.65
N GLU A 701 1.33 194.62 54.85
CA GLU A 701 0.57 195.40 55.85
C GLU A 701 1.35 196.64 56.37
N ARG A 702 2.69 196.62 56.30
CA ARG A 702 3.57 197.77 56.62
C ARG A 702 3.68 198.81 55.50
N LEU A 703 3.39 198.44 54.26
CA LEU A 703 3.48 199.35 53.11
C LEU A 703 2.26 200.28 53.04
N GLU A 704 1.05 199.75 53.24
CA GLU A 704 -0.18 200.56 53.28
C GLU A 704 -0.14 201.60 54.41
N THR A 705 0.38 201.21 55.58
CA THR A 705 0.43 202.07 56.77
C THR A 705 1.43 203.22 56.68
N THR A 706 2.49 203.10 55.86
CA THR A 706 3.42 204.21 55.56
C THR A 706 2.89 205.12 54.46
N GLN A 707 2.31 204.57 53.38
CA GLN A 707 1.64 205.36 52.34
C GLN A 707 0.52 206.25 52.90
N ALA A 708 -0.25 205.75 53.87
CA ALA A 708 -1.31 206.51 54.54
C ALA A 708 -0.79 207.73 55.35
N GLN A 709 0.46 207.69 55.84
CA GLN A 709 1.03 208.79 56.63
C GLN A 709 1.49 209.96 55.74
N VAL A 710 2.11 209.68 54.59
CA VAL A 710 2.58 210.71 53.64
C VAL A 710 1.45 211.62 53.18
N ALA A 711 0.29 211.04 52.86
CA ALA A 711 -0.90 211.77 52.41
C ALA A 711 -1.44 212.79 53.44
N SER A 712 -1.09 212.66 54.72
CA SER A 712 -1.55 213.57 55.79
C SER A 712 -0.69 214.83 55.92
N ALA A 713 0.60 214.76 55.57
CA ALA A 713 1.57 215.84 55.80
C ALA A 713 1.42 217.01 54.82
N THR A 714 1.03 216.74 53.57
CA THR A 714 0.94 217.71 52.47
C THR A 714 -0.24 218.68 52.54
N SER A 715 -1.04 218.65 53.62
CA SER A 715 -2.31 219.38 53.74
C SER A 715 -2.34 220.54 54.75
N ALA A 716 -1.24 220.82 55.47
CA ALA A 716 -1.21 221.81 56.55
C ALA A 716 -0.38 223.06 56.21
N SER A 717 -0.93 224.25 56.48
CA SER A 717 -0.32 225.54 56.11
C SER A 717 0.69 226.06 57.15
N ASN A 718 1.62 226.91 56.67
CA ASN A 718 2.52 227.79 57.45
C ASN A 718 3.75 227.13 58.10
N ALA A 719 4.71 226.71 57.27
CA ALA A 719 6.10 226.50 57.66
C ALA A 719 7.07 227.10 56.61
N ASP A 720 8.35 227.25 56.96
CA ASP A 720 9.39 227.88 56.16
C ASP A 720 9.78 227.02 54.93
N PRO A 721 9.81 227.55 53.68
CA PRO A 721 10.10 226.76 52.48
C PRO A 721 11.43 226.00 52.48
N ALA A 722 12.38 226.35 53.34
CA ALA A 722 13.68 225.65 53.44
C ALA A 722 13.63 224.31 54.20
N ALA A 723 12.51 223.96 54.85
CA ALA A 723 12.42 222.78 55.73
C ALA A 723 11.55 221.62 55.18
N LEU A 724 10.99 221.76 53.98
CA LEU A 724 10.02 220.79 53.43
C LEU A 724 10.64 219.76 52.47
N ASP A 725 11.75 220.10 51.82
CA ASP A 725 12.33 219.34 50.71
C ASP A 725 13.09 218.08 51.18
N ASP A 726 13.87 218.20 52.27
CA ASP A 726 14.63 217.09 52.86
C ASP A 726 13.71 215.96 53.40
N LEU A 727 12.54 216.32 53.92
CA LEU A 727 11.61 215.38 54.59
C LEU A 727 10.81 214.51 53.62
N LEU A 728 10.65 214.94 52.37
CA LEU A 728 9.93 214.19 51.34
C LEU A 728 10.79 213.05 50.76
N LYS A 729 12.11 213.27 50.70
CA LYS A 729 13.08 212.41 50.02
C LYS A 729 13.35 211.11 50.77
N ASP A 730 13.48 211.19 52.10
CA ASP A 730 13.70 210.04 52.98
C ASP A 730 12.58 208.99 52.91
N VAL A 731 11.35 209.40 52.55
CA VAL A 731 10.18 208.50 52.57
C VAL A 731 9.99 207.74 51.26
N GLU A 732 10.38 208.31 50.11
CA GLU A 732 10.35 207.60 48.83
C GLU A 732 11.37 206.43 48.82
N GLU A 733 12.58 206.63 49.36
CA GLU A 733 13.62 205.60 49.40
C GLU A 733 13.24 204.38 50.29
N GLN A 734 12.46 204.59 51.37
CA GLN A 734 11.93 203.48 52.17
C GLN A 734 10.81 202.69 51.46
N LEU A 735 10.12 203.30 50.50
CA LEU A 735 9.00 202.70 49.78
C LEU A 735 9.48 201.78 48.64
N ASP A 736 10.51 202.20 47.90
CA ASP A 736 11.13 201.37 46.85
C ASP A 736 11.90 200.17 47.42
N THR A 737 12.57 200.32 48.57
CA THR A 737 13.28 199.21 49.23
C THR A 737 12.33 198.15 49.78
N ALA A 738 11.18 198.54 50.33
CA ALA A 738 10.13 197.62 50.76
C ALA A 738 9.51 196.84 49.59
N ASN A 739 9.16 197.51 48.49
CA ASN A 739 8.54 196.88 47.32
C ASN A 739 9.43 195.83 46.65
N ASN A 740 10.73 196.11 46.49
CA ASN A 740 11.68 195.15 45.91
C ASN A 740 11.81 193.88 46.78
N THR A 741 11.74 194.01 48.10
CA THR A 741 11.82 192.88 49.04
C THR A 741 10.63 191.94 48.90
N ILE A 742 9.40 192.48 48.82
CA ILE A 742 8.17 191.69 48.64
C ILE A 742 8.22 190.87 47.33
N ARG A 743 8.70 191.48 46.24
CA ARG A 743 8.81 190.81 44.94
C ARG A 743 9.75 189.59 44.96
N MET A 744 10.89 189.69 45.65
CA MET A 744 11.86 188.58 45.74
C MET A 744 11.24 187.34 46.43
N LEU A 745 10.59 187.56 47.59
CA LEU A 745 9.97 186.48 48.37
C LEU A 745 8.81 185.79 47.62
N GLN A 746 8.10 186.50 46.75
CA GLN A 746 7.05 185.91 45.91
C GLN A 746 7.60 184.97 44.81
N MET A 747 8.79 185.24 44.26
CA MET A 747 9.43 184.32 43.32
C MET A 747 9.88 183.02 44.00
N GLU A 748 10.56 183.12 45.15
CA GLU A 748 11.03 181.94 45.90
C GLU A 748 9.88 181.00 46.31
N LYS A 749 8.71 181.57 46.65
CA LYS A 749 7.49 180.79 46.91
C LYS A 749 7.00 180.04 45.65
N ALA A 750 7.05 180.67 44.47
CA ALA A 750 6.55 180.07 43.23
C ALA A 750 7.38 178.84 42.82
N GLU A 751 8.71 178.97 42.79
CA GLU A 751 9.65 177.88 42.46
C GLU A 751 9.48 176.67 43.39
N ARG A 752 9.27 176.90 44.69
CA ARG A 752 8.98 175.82 45.66
C ARG A 752 7.63 175.15 45.48
N SER A 753 6.66 175.81 44.84
CA SER A 753 5.35 175.22 44.57
C SER A 753 5.35 174.29 43.34
N GLU A 754 6.07 174.65 42.29
CA GLU A 754 6.21 173.85 41.07
C GLU A 754 6.94 172.52 41.36
N ALA A 755 8.07 172.57 42.08
CA ALA A 755 8.83 171.39 42.49
C ALA A 755 8.05 170.38 43.36
N ARG A 756 6.96 170.81 44.01
CA ARG A 756 6.07 169.93 44.79
C ARG A 756 5.14 169.12 43.88
N GLU A 757 4.71 169.67 42.75
CA GLU A 757 3.73 169.05 41.86
C GLU A 757 4.36 167.92 41.01
N ASP A 758 5.59 168.13 40.53
CA ASP A 758 6.41 167.10 39.87
C ASP A 758 6.64 165.86 40.75
N LEU A 759 6.95 166.07 42.04
CA LEU A 759 7.11 164.99 43.02
C LEU A 759 5.84 164.16 43.21
N GLN A 760 4.65 164.75 43.04
CA GLN A 760 3.37 164.05 43.15
C GLN A 760 3.08 163.16 41.92
N MET A 761 3.52 163.58 40.73
CA MET A 761 3.39 162.78 39.50
C MET A 761 4.23 161.50 39.54
N PHE A 762 5.39 161.50 40.20
CA PHE A 762 6.24 160.31 40.30
C PHE A 762 5.62 159.18 41.15
N VAL A 763 4.81 159.53 42.16
CA VAL A 763 4.12 158.58 43.06
C VAL A 763 3.07 157.74 42.32
N SER A 764 2.51 158.24 41.22
CA SER A 764 1.29 157.68 40.59
C SER A 764 1.56 156.63 39.50
N ARG A 765 2.81 156.15 39.32
CA ARG A 765 3.13 155.11 38.33
C ARG A 765 2.77 153.70 38.85
N PRO A 766 2.02 152.88 38.10
CA PRO A 766 1.69 151.51 38.50
C PRO A 766 2.90 150.55 38.42
N LYS A 767 2.91 149.51 39.27
CA LYS A 767 3.94 148.46 39.27
C LYS A 767 3.89 147.64 37.96
N PRO A 768 5.04 147.26 37.37
CA PRO A 768 5.10 146.20 36.36
C PRO A 768 4.88 144.82 37.03
N ALA A 769 4.15 143.93 36.35
CA ALA A 769 3.95 142.55 36.79
C ALA A 769 5.07 141.63 36.24
N ILE A 770 5.46 140.63 37.03
CA ILE A 770 6.40 139.58 36.62
C ILE A 770 5.60 138.34 36.19
N ALA A 771 5.90 137.79 35.01
CA ALA A 771 5.08 136.79 34.33
C ALA A 771 5.21 135.37 34.93
N LYS A 772 4.52 135.11 36.06
CA LYS A 772 4.44 133.76 36.65
C LYS A 772 3.71 132.73 35.77
N GLU A 773 2.73 133.16 34.96
CA GLU A 773 1.93 132.23 34.14
C GLU A 773 2.70 131.55 33.00
N GLU A 774 3.75 132.18 32.46
CA GLU A 774 4.50 131.61 31.33
C GLU A 774 5.45 130.50 31.78
N PHE A 775 6.01 130.60 32.99
CA PHE A 775 6.88 129.57 33.56
C PHE A 775 6.10 128.29 33.88
N VAL A 776 4.92 128.40 34.52
CA VAL A 776 4.09 127.24 34.91
C VAL A 776 3.67 126.41 33.69
N ARG A 777 3.18 127.05 32.61
CA ARG A 777 2.82 126.34 31.37
C ARG A 777 4.00 125.60 30.72
N SER A 778 5.24 126.07 30.94
CA SER A 778 6.44 125.42 30.41
C SER A 778 6.89 124.21 31.23
N VAL A 779 6.41 124.05 32.47
CA VAL A 779 6.64 122.85 33.30
C VAL A 779 5.55 121.81 33.04
N GLU A 780 4.29 122.23 32.94
CA GLU A 780 3.13 121.35 32.63
C GLU A 780 3.18 120.69 31.24
N SER A 781 4.03 121.17 30.32
CA SER A 781 4.26 120.53 29.00
C SER A 781 5.50 119.63 28.93
N LEU A 782 6.15 119.35 30.07
CA LEU A 782 7.30 118.43 30.18
C LEU A 782 7.01 117.19 31.04
N THR A 783 5.78 117.04 31.56
CA THR A 783 5.29 115.89 32.31
C THR A 783 4.43 114.96 31.46
#